data_AF-A0A0S7BRV1-F1
#
_entry.id   AF-A0A0S7BRV1-F1
#
_cell.length_a   1.000
_cell.length_b   1.000
_cell.length_c   1.000
_cell.angle_alpha   90.00
_cell.angle_beta   90.00
_cell.angle_gamma   90.00
#
_symmetry.space_group_name_H-M   'P 1'
#
loop_
_entity.id
_entity.type
_entity.pdbx_description
1 polymer ?
#
loop_
_entity_poly.entity_id
_entity_poly.type
_entity_poly.pdbx_seq_one_letter_code
_entity_poly.pdbx_strand_id
1 'polypeptide(L)'
;MKIMKFLQLFPIFLMFSMLSCASAKNTKDSFELGSTTAPKNTINGFGMGSATAYRNGYSYEMDEAYKTLNEVGVSFIREEITVKEISDLSDQRKMIEAAKENNLTIVGLLTYGFDFYSDDNDFFERWDYAIDKIVKELGYGIDYWEIGNEMNCIKFWRKVRPGTLSVEINIYAEMLNRAYKIIKKYNPNDTVILGGLIASADFENGYDPTSFLRNARKYWDKPPFDAVGLHTYWGSAFPETDIQNFIEEKIVTGNMADYIESFNKAIQEIFRKEYPIWITEVGYKNEELSSLNQSYDNYDENGLQAIGLIRTYTILLSTQPVEKVFWYTYSPDNEDVYVINKTSLNVLKNLSSAITNTKPLGRFPVIDALGREIKELYDYRFLRDDGQTISIFWSNDSTEPFVQATINHLSSNSVNLFDIEKGIESKGTILQDAEIKFRILNAPAFLLGKMNDSTRIVVDNETGIRPLIYTKEGNIYSYDPENDIIQALTDNGDLSWENSYYNPLLSTDSQFVAVETRSSFIILDLQGNVLESWEKTSKPDIMADTLVGWDFQNNLYFTRTIGDCIITDNKIIGPDHVELIRFNPQTEDSETITDLARLDDASHAYSIGHKISFDGKYLAMINGACSVGLSDKLYYMNIESGKVIQDTDYLRVDPYNDDQFPVQEDDNYIVLDKNLSPDHNYIAYIRMEKINNEASDSEDGYFSVPEETSTSELIITSTKNSQDKIVIDDADSVIGWSSDQSKLAYIEKDSLGELYPHATLKILDLTESKIITVDNGQGIDSTGW
;
A
#
# COMPACT_ATOMS: atom_id res chain seq x y z
N MET A 1 -3.80 -48.24 -28.54
CA MET A 1 -2.86 -48.59 -29.63
C MET A 1 -2.35 -47.25 -30.18
N LYS A 2 -1.12 -46.76 -30.00
CA LYS A 2 0.19 -47.34 -29.72
C LYS A 2 0.85 -46.67 -28.50
N ILE A 3 1.45 -47.53 -27.69
CA ILE A 3 2.42 -47.27 -26.64
C ILE A 3 3.81 -47.33 -27.29
N MET A 4 4.74 -46.45 -26.92
CA MET A 4 6.18 -46.76 -26.97
C MET A 4 6.88 -46.17 -25.74
N LYS A 5 7.17 -47.07 -24.79
CA LYS A 5 8.24 -46.95 -23.78
C LYS A 5 9.57 -47.44 -24.40
N PHE A 6 10.71 -46.92 -23.94
CA PHE A 6 11.90 -47.65 -23.45
C PHE A 6 12.95 -46.61 -22.96
N LEU A 7 13.13 -46.45 -21.65
CA LEU A 7 14.26 -46.91 -20.79
C LEU A 7 15.60 -46.16 -21.02
N GLN A 8 16.04 -45.30 -20.08
CA GLN A 8 16.84 -45.57 -18.86
C GLN A 8 18.37 -45.39 -19.08
N LEU A 9 18.98 -44.43 -18.37
CA LEU A 9 20.14 -44.59 -17.45
C LEU A 9 20.79 -43.24 -17.09
N PHE A 10 20.70 -42.86 -15.80
CA PHE A 10 21.63 -42.00 -15.04
C PHE A 10 22.86 -42.87 -14.60
N PRO A 11 23.96 -42.38 -13.96
CA PRO A 11 24.29 -41.02 -13.45
C PRO A 11 25.80 -40.58 -13.57
N ILE A 12 26.13 -39.41 -12.97
CA ILE A 12 27.40 -39.01 -12.27
C ILE A 12 28.43 -38.06 -12.95
N PHE A 13 28.50 -36.85 -12.36
CA PHE A 13 29.65 -35.96 -12.03
C PHE A 13 30.43 -35.10 -13.06
N LEU A 14 30.40 -33.78 -12.78
CA LEU A 14 31.54 -32.90 -12.44
C LEU A 14 32.66 -32.69 -13.48
N MET A 15 32.69 -31.48 -14.09
CA MET A 15 33.87 -30.62 -14.30
C MET A 15 33.50 -29.51 -15.28
N PHE A 16 33.42 -28.25 -14.82
CA PHE A 16 33.90 -27.12 -15.62
C PHE A 16 34.32 -25.99 -14.67
N SER A 17 35.55 -26.10 -14.19
CA SER A 17 36.39 -24.97 -13.80
C SER A 17 37.61 -24.98 -14.71
N MET A 18 38.10 -23.79 -15.05
CA MET A 18 39.30 -23.49 -15.84
C MET A 18 39.21 -23.67 -17.36
N LEU A 19 39.14 -22.55 -18.10
CA LEU A 19 40.21 -22.09 -18.99
C LEU A 19 39.75 -20.87 -19.81
N SER A 20 40.23 -19.67 -19.47
CA SER A 20 40.94 -18.84 -20.44
C SER A 20 41.76 -17.75 -19.74
N CYS A 21 43.01 -18.08 -19.42
CA CYS A 21 44.08 -17.12 -19.21
C CYS A 21 45.13 -17.40 -20.29
N ALA A 22 45.21 -16.54 -21.31
CA ALA A 22 46.43 -16.18 -22.06
C ALA A 22 46.09 -15.43 -23.36
N SER A 23 46.29 -14.11 -23.37
CA SER A 23 47.29 -13.49 -24.24
C SER A 23 47.40 -11.99 -23.93
N ALA A 24 48.42 -11.64 -23.15
CA ALA A 24 48.90 -10.27 -23.07
C ALA A 24 49.84 -10.01 -24.26
N LYS A 25 49.48 -9.05 -25.12
CA LYS A 25 50.43 -8.36 -26.01
C LYS A 25 50.13 -6.88 -26.02
N ASN A 26 51.13 -6.13 -25.55
CA ASN A 26 51.25 -4.68 -25.52
C ASN A 26 50.64 -3.97 -26.74
N THR A 27 49.64 -3.13 -26.50
CA THR A 27 49.48 -1.86 -27.20
C THR A 27 49.23 -0.79 -26.14
N LYS A 28 50.11 0.21 -26.12
CA LYS A 28 49.96 1.43 -25.34
C LYS A 28 48.90 2.26 -26.04
N ASP A 29 47.67 2.24 -25.54
CA ASP A 29 46.71 3.31 -25.76
C ASP A 29 45.98 3.55 -24.43
N SER A 30 45.86 4.83 -24.10
CA SER A 30 45.27 5.37 -22.88
C SER A 30 43.85 4.83 -22.66
N PHE A 31 43.66 4.06 -21.59
CA PHE A 31 42.34 3.75 -21.06
C PHE A 31 41.76 5.03 -20.43
N GLU A 32 40.85 5.69 -21.14
CA GLU A 32 39.87 6.57 -20.52
C GLU A 32 38.94 5.67 -19.68
N LEU A 33 38.87 5.94 -18.38
CA LEU A 33 37.87 5.37 -17.49
C LEU A 33 36.51 5.93 -17.92
N GLY A 34 35.80 5.21 -18.78
CA GLY A 34 34.43 5.51 -19.13
C GLY A 34 33.55 5.33 -17.89
N SER A 35 33.08 6.45 -17.34
CA SER A 35 31.99 6.53 -16.37
C SER A 35 30.75 5.81 -16.94
N THR A 36 30.50 4.58 -16.50
CA THR A 36 29.22 3.91 -16.71
C THR A 36 28.30 4.36 -15.57
N THR A 37 27.65 5.52 -15.74
CA THR A 37 26.55 5.91 -14.86
C THR A 37 25.46 4.86 -14.99
N ALA A 38 25.20 4.12 -13.91
CA ALA A 38 24.05 3.22 -13.85
C ALA A 38 22.76 4.00 -14.19
N PRO A 39 21.74 3.36 -14.79
CA PRO A 39 20.49 4.02 -15.10
C PRO A 39 19.91 4.72 -13.86
N LYS A 40 19.29 5.88 -14.05
CA LYS A 40 18.56 6.56 -12.97
C LYS A 40 17.56 5.55 -12.38
N ASN A 41 17.58 5.38 -11.05
CA ASN A 41 16.76 4.44 -10.28
C ASN A 41 17.23 2.97 -10.28
N THR A 42 18.53 2.68 -10.32
CA THR A 42 19.07 1.35 -9.97
C THR A 42 19.78 1.37 -8.62
N ILE A 43 19.61 0.32 -7.83
CA ILE A 43 20.36 0.13 -6.58
C ILE A 43 21.80 -0.20 -6.93
N ASN A 44 22.71 0.72 -6.68
CA ASN A 44 24.13 0.63 -7.06
C ASN A 44 25.05 0.28 -5.88
N GLY A 45 24.48 -0.12 -4.73
CA GLY A 45 25.22 -0.61 -3.58
C GLY A 45 24.62 -0.19 -2.25
N PHE A 46 25.10 -0.84 -1.19
CA PHE A 46 24.67 -0.63 0.19
C PHE A 46 25.69 0.21 0.94
N GLY A 47 25.21 1.03 1.88
CA GLY A 47 26.05 1.87 2.73
C GLY A 47 26.24 1.29 4.13
N MET A 48 27.37 1.56 4.76
CA MET A 48 27.57 1.30 6.20
C MET A 48 28.15 2.57 6.85
N GLY A 49 27.52 3.01 7.94
CA GLY A 49 27.95 4.14 8.78
C GLY A 49 28.93 3.73 9.89
N SER A 50 29.32 4.63 10.79
CA SER A 50 30.04 5.88 10.46
C SER A 50 31.35 5.92 11.25
N ALA A 51 32.44 6.40 10.66
CA ALA A 51 33.77 6.49 11.29
C ALA A 51 34.43 5.13 11.60
N THR A 52 34.26 4.12 10.73
CA THR A 52 34.88 2.78 10.92
C THR A 52 36.41 2.91 11.02
N ALA A 53 37.05 3.68 10.15
CA ALA A 53 38.50 3.89 10.22
C ALA A 53 38.94 4.59 11.51
N TYR A 54 38.26 5.67 11.87
CA TYR A 54 38.56 6.45 13.07
C TYR A 54 38.41 5.63 14.35
N ARG A 55 37.34 4.83 14.46
CA ARG A 55 37.07 3.96 15.63
C ARG A 55 38.08 2.82 15.76
N ASN A 56 38.58 2.33 14.63
CA ASN A 56 39.67 1.35 14.60
C ASN A 56 41.05 2.02 14.56
N GLY A 57 41.16 3.31 14.89
CA GLY A 57 42.46 4.00 15.02
C GLY A 57 43.34 3.96 13.76
N TYR A 58 42.74 3.82 12.57
CA TYR A 58 43.46 3.71 11.29
C TYR A 58 44.54 2.60 11.28
N SER A 59 44.31 1.52 12.02
CA SER A 59 45.22 0.38 12.16
C SER A 59 44.77 -0.83 11.32
N TYR A 60 45.41 -1.97 11.50
CA TYR A 60 45.08 -3.22 10.80
C TYR A 60 43.62 -3.67 11.02
N GLU A 61 43.02 -3.30 12.15
CA GLU A 61 41.61 -3.53 12.46
C GLU A 61 40.66 -2.82 11.47
N MET A 62 41.05 -1.65 10.95
CA MET A 62 40.33 -0.97 9.86
C MET A 62 40.39 -1.79 8.56
N ASP A 63 41.55 -2.35 8.23
CA ASP A 63 41.72 -3.15 7.00
C ASP A 63 40.82 -4.40 7.03
N GLU A 64 40.79 -5.10 8.17
CA GLU A 64 39.91 -6.26 8.36
C GLU A 64 38.42 -5.87 8.36
N ALA A 65 38.07 -4.70 8.92
CA ALA A 65 36.73 -4.16 8.85
C ALA A 65 36.30 -3.90 7.40
N TYR A 66 37.10 -3.18 6.63
CA TYR A 66 36.82 -2.85 5.22
C TYR A 66 36.74 -4.09 4.35
N LYS A 67 37.62 -5.06 4.56
CA LYS A 67 37.55 -6.35 3.90
C LYS A 67 36.23 -7.06 4.20
N THR A 68 35.83 -7.11 5.46
CA THR A 68 34.56 -7.73 5.88
C THR A 68 33.36 -7.02 5.23
N LEU A 69 33.36 -5.68 5.22
CA LEU A 69 32.29 -4.89 4.61
C LEU A 69 32.15 -5.17 3.10
N ASN A 70 33.27 -5.21 2.37
CA ASN A 70 33.26 -5.59 0.96
C ASN A 70 32.78 -7.05 0.75
N GLU A 71 33.20 -7.99 1.60
CA GLU A 71 32.77 -9.40 1.52
C GLU A 71 31.26 -9.61 1.75
N VAL A 72 30.59 -8.69 2.47
CA VAL A 72 29.13 -8.67 2.66
C VAL A 72 28.40 -7.78 1.66
N GLY A 73 29.10 -7.27 0.63
CA GLY A 73 28.51 -6.50 -0.46
C GLY A 73 28.19 -5.05 -0.11
N VAL A 74 28.77 -4.49 0.96
CA VAL A 74 28.78 -3.03 1.18
C VAL A 74 29.64 -2.41 0.09
N SER A 75 29.14 -1.31 -0.49
CA SER A 75 29.85 -0.56 -1.55
C SER A 75 30.21 0.85 -1.11
N PHE A 76 29.50 1.38 -0.12
CA PHE A 76 29.70 2.73 0.41
C PHE A 76 30.02 2.68 1.89
N ILE A 77 31.07 3.38 2.30
CA ILE A 77 31.40 3.60 3.71
C ILE A 77 31.34 5.09 4.01
N ARG A 78 30.73 5.44 5.13
CA ARG A 78 30.63 6.83 5.59
C ARG A 78 31.68 7.09 6.66
N GLU A 79 32.67 7.92 6.37
CA GLU A 79 33.84 8.11 7.23
C GLU A 79 33.93 9.53 7.76
N GLU A 80 34.20 9.65 9.06
CA GLU A 80 34.31 10.94 9.75
C GLU A 80 35.68 11.58 9.51
N ILE A 81 35.69 12.83 9.06
CA ILE A 81 36.87 13.66 8.88
C ILE A 81 36.64 14.95 9.67
N THR A 82 37.24 15.03 10.86
CA THR A 82 37.06 16.19 11.73
C THR A 82 37.87 17.38 11.25
N VAL A 83 37.23 18.54 11.04
CA VAL A 83 37.89 19.75 10.50
C VAL A 83 38.90 20.40 11.45
N LYS A 84 38.90 20.01 12.73
CA LYS A 84 39.85 20.49 13.74
C LYS A 84 41.21 19.79 13.70
N GLU A 85 41.27 18.57 13.15
CA GLU A 85 42.46 17.69 13.18
C GLU A 85 43.19 17.67 11.82
N ILE A 86 43.19 18.79 11.12
CA ILE A 86 43.70 18.89 9.74
C ILE A 86 45.22 19.11 9.65
N SER A 87 45.96 19.13 10.76
CA SER A 87 47.41 19.39 10.71
C SER A 87 48.18 18.27 10.00
N ASP A 88 47.76 17.02 10.22
CA ASP A 88 48.25 15.83 9.53
C ASP A 88 47.06 15.00 9.06
N LEU A 89 47.02 14.68 7.77
CA LEU A 89 45.98 13.87 7.13
C LEU A 89 46.53 12.49 6.69
N SER A 90 47.64 12.05 7.29
CA SER A 90 48.28 10.77 6.96
C SER A 90 47.38 9.58 7.20
N ASP A 91 46.58 9.61 8.27
CA ASP A 91 45.64 8.55 8.63
C ASP A 91 44.44 8.48 7.67
N GLN A 92 43.88 9.62 7.27
CA GLN A 92 42.83 9.65 6.25
C GLN A 92 43.34 9.21 4.88
N ARG A 93 44.62 9.47 4.55
CA ARG A 93 45.23 8.88 3.34
C ARG A 93 45.32 7.36 3.42
N LYS A 94 45.73 6.79 4.57
CA LYS A 94 45.72 5.33 4.76
C LYS A 94 44.32 4.75 4.61
N MET A 95 43.32 5.41 5.20
CA MET A 95 41.90 5.05 5.04
C MET A 95 41.48 5.01 3.57
N ILE A 96 41.85 6.02 2.77
CA ILE A 96 41.55 6.04 1.33
C ILE A 96 42.19 4.87 0.59
N GLU A 97 43.47 4.58 0.86
CA GLU A 97 44.14 3.45 0.21
C GLU A 97 43.48 2.11 0.60
N ALA A 98 43.19 1.91 1.89
CA ALA A 98 42.51 0.70 2.37
C ALA A 98 41.11 0.53 1.76
N ALA A 99 40.34 1.62 1.63
CA ALA A 99 39.03 1.59 0.98
C ALA A 99 39.16 1.21 -0.51
N LYS A 100 40.14 1.79 -1.22
CA LYS A 100 40.42 1.46 -2.63
C LYS A 100 40.82 0.00 -2.82
N GLU A 101 41.68 -0.53 -1.96
CA GLU A 101 42.08 -1.94 -1.98
C GLU A 101 40.89 -2.89 -1.79
N ASN A 102 39.85 -2.45 -1.09
CA ASN A 102 38.63 -3.20 -0.82
C ASN A 102 37.43 -2.79 -1.71
N ASN A 103 37.64 -2.01 -2.78
CA ASN A 103 36.58 -1.53 -3.68
C ASN A 103 35.42 -0.79 -2.97
N LEU A 104 35.72 -0.10 -1.87
CA LEU A 104 34.76 0.70 -1.13
C LEU A 104 34.81 2.15 -1.58
N THR A 105 33.63 2.75 -1.73
CA THR A 105 33.47 4.17 -2.03
C THR A 105 33.26 4.95 -0.75
N ILE A 106 34.07 5.99 -0.53
CA ILE A 106 33.99 6.81 0.68
C ILE A 106 32.99 7.95 0.49
N VAL A 107 32.10 8.09 1.47
CA VAL A 107 31.38 9.33 1.78
C VAL A 107 32.13 10.03 2.90
N GLY A 108 32.85 11.10 2.57
CA GLY A 108 33.64 11.89 3.51
C GLY A 108 32.73 12.84 4.28
N LEU A 109 32.44 12.50 5.53
CA LEU A 109 31.67 13.34 6.44
C LEU A 109 32.59 14.37 7.09
N LEU A 110 32.43 15.64 6.71
CA LEU A 110 33.17 16.76 7.29
C LEU A 110 32.46 17.26 8.55
N THR A 111 32.99 16.91 9.72
CA THR A 111 32.33 17.16 11.01
C THR A 111 33.02 18.18 11.90
N TYR A 112 32.18 18.72 12.80
CA TYR A 112 32.53 19.55 13.94
C TYR A 112 33.19 20.87 13.54
N GLY A 113 33.73 21.59 14.52
CA GLY A 113 34.28 22.92 14.30
C GLY A 113 35.44 23.19 15.24
N PHE A 114 35.64 24.46 15.55
CA PHE A 114 36.81 24.92 16.26
C PHE A 114 36.46 25.28 17.71
N ASP A 115 37.32 24.87 18.65
CA ASP A 115 37.14 25.17 20.08
C ASP A 115 37.16 26.67 20.37
N PHE A 116 37.86 27.45 19.54
CA PHE A 116 37.99 28.89 19.69
C PHE A 116 38.08 29.61 18.35
N TYR A 117 37.32 30.70 18.23
CA TYR A 117 37.37 31.70 17.18
C TYR A 117 36.95 33.05 17.77
N SER A 118 37.47 34.14 17.22
CA SER A 118 37.26 35.50 17.75
C SER A 118 35.92 36.12 17.34
N ASP A 119 35.46 35.82 16.13
CA ASP A 119 34.17 36.22 15.57
C ASP A 119 33.76 35.29 14.41
N ASP A 120 32.61 35.56 13.79
CA ASP A 120 32.11 34.76 12.66
C ASP A 120 33.04 34.79 11.44
N ASN A 121 33.78 35.88 11.19
CA ASN A 121 34.70 35.93 10.07
C ASN A 121 35.90 35.01 10.31
N ASP A 122 36.49 35.05 11.50
CA ASP A 122 37.58 34.14 11.91
C ASP A 122 37.10 32.68 11.86
N PHE A 123 35.86 32.39 12.29
CA PHE A 123 35.27 31.06 12.14
C PHE A 123 35.24 30.61 10.67
N PHE A 124 34.72 31.45 9.77
CA PHE A 124 34.61 31.05 8.37
C PHE A 124 35.95 31.03 7.63
N GLU A 125 36.92 31.88 7.99
CA GLU A 125 38.28 31.81 7.42
C GLU A 125 38.96 30.48 7.78
N ARG A 126 38.79 30.02 9.02
CA ARG A 126 39.28 28.71 9.46
C ARG A 126 38.55 27.57 8.77
N TRP A 127 37.23 27.69 8.62
CA TRP A 127 36.44 26.72 7.87
C TRP A 127 36.91 26.61 6.42
N ASP A 128 37.06 27.73 5.72
CA ASP A 128 37.53 27.75 4.32
C ASP A 128 38.91 27.11 4.19
N TYR A 129 39.83 27.45 5.09
CA TYR A 129 41.16 26.84 5.12
C TYR A 129 41.10 25.33 5.35
N ALA A 130 40.25 24.87 6.28
CA ALA A 130 40.11 23.45 6.58
C ALA A 130 39.56 22.66 5.39
N ILE A 131 38.47 23.14 4.77
CA ILE A 131 37.86 22.48 3.62
C ILE A 131 38.80 22.49 2.42
N ASP A 132 39.47 23.62 2.13
CA ASP A 132 40.44 23.69 1.02
C ASP A 132 41.57 22.69 1.22
N LYS A 133 42.12 22.58 2.44
CA LYS A 133 43.18 21.61 2.74
C LYS A 133 42.71 20.17 2.62
N ILE A 134 41.57 19.83 3.23
CA ILE A 134 41.00 18.47 3.21
C ILE A 134 40.74 18.03 1.76
N VAL A 135 39.99 18.82 0.99
CA VAL A 135 39.61 18.46 -0.38
C VAL A 135 40.84 18.36 -1.27
N LYS A 136 41.80 19.29 -1.12
CA LYS A 136 43.05 19.26 -1.90
C LYS A 136 43.89 18.02 -1.63
N GLU A 137 43.96 17.56 -0.38
CA GLU A 137 44.81 16.43 0.00
C GLU A 137 44.12 15.07 -0.12
N LEU A 138 42.79 15.01 0.01
CA LEU A 138 42.01 13.77 0.09
C LEU A 138 41.05 13.55 -1.08
N GLY A 139 40.74 14.57 -1.88
CA GLY A 139 39.80 14.47 -3.00
C GLY A 139 40.22 13.55 -4.14
N TYR A 140 41.43 12.98 -4.10
CA TYR A 140 41.86 11.93 -5.03
C TYR A 140 41.21 10.56 -4.75
N GLY A 141 40.48 10.42 -3.64
CA GLY A 141 39.79 9.18 -3.26
C GLY A 141 38.44 9.38 -2.60
N ILE A 142 37.90 10.60 -2.63
CA ILE A 142 36.59 10.95 -2.07
C ILE A 142 35.87 11.85 -3.07
N ASP A 143 34.78 11.35 -3.64
CA ASP A 143 33.93 12.09 -4.58
C ASP A 143 32.59 12.51 -3.95
N TYR A 144 32.29 12.04 -2.73
CA TYR A 144 31.04 12.29 -2.00
C TYR A 144 31.35 12.95 -0.67
N TRP A 145 30.89 14.19 -0.48
CA TRP A 145 31.22 15.02 0.67
C TRP A 145 29.97 15.42 1.42
N GLU A 146 29.82 14.95 2.65
CA GLU A 146 28.72 15.33 3.53
C GLU A 146 29.15 16.42 4.51
N ILE A 147 28.35 17.48 4.62
CA ILE A 147 28.74 18.68 5.37
C ILE A 147 27.94 18.80 6.67
N GLY A 148 28.58 18.38 7.77
CA GLY A 148 28.02 18.36 9.12
C GLY A 148 27.17 17.12 9.40
N ASN A 149 26.98 16.80 10.68
CA ASN A 149 26.17 15.68 11.16
C ASN A 149 25.06 16.18 12.11
N GLU A 150 23.79 15.95 11.79
CA GLU A 150 22.63 16.34 12.61
C GLU A 150 22.59 17.84 12.94
N MET A 151 22.80 18.67 11.92
CA MET A 151 22.95 20.13 12.06
C MET A 151 21.66 20.84 12.47
N ASN A 152 20.52 20.16 12.44
CA ASN A 152 19.26 20.62 13.00
C ASN A 152 19.10 20.32 14.52
N CYS A 153 20.08 19.68 15.17
CA CYS A 153 20.07 19.35 16.59
C CYS A 153 21.12 20.17 17.38
N ILE A 154 20.71 20.80 18.50
CA ILE A 154 21.60 21.63 19.33
C ILE A 154 22.78 20.86 19.91
N LYS A 155 22.59 19.57 20.24
CA LYS A 155 23.65 18.70 20.77
C LYS A 155 24.81 18.60 19.79
N PHE A 156 24.52 18.42 18.50
CA PHE A 156 25.53 18.32 17.46
C PHE A 156 26.01 19.69 16.98
N TRP A 157 25.13 20.70 16.94
CA TRP A 157 25.56 22.07 16.62
C TRP A 157 26.63 22.59 17.59
N ARG A 158 26.53 22.25 18.88
CA ARG A 158 27.54 22.61 19.89
C ARG A 158 28.91 21.97 19.66
N LYS A 159 29.00 20.88 18.89
CA LYS A 159 30.30 20.32 18.46
C LYS A 159 30.93 21.14 17.34
N VAL A 160 30.14 21.91 16.58
CA VAL A 160 30.62 22.85 15.55
C VAL A 160 30.92 24.21 16.16
N ARG A 161 29.99 24.75 16.96
CA ARG A 161 30.10 26.05 17.64
C ARG A 161 29.87 25.88 19.15
N PRO A 162 30.93 25.59 19.91
CA PRO A 162 30.83 25.43 21.36
C PRO A 162 30.21 26.64 22.06
N GLY A 163 29.37 26.38 23.07
CA GLY A 163 28.75 27.43 23.90
C GLY A 163 27.48 28.07 23.34
N THR A 164 27.04 27.67 22.15
CA THR A 164 25.79 28.15 21.55
C THR A 164 24.55 27.64 22.29
N LEU A 165 23.52 28.51 22.37
CA LEU A 165 22.25 28.19 23.05
C LEU A 165 21.17 27.64 22.10
N SER A 166 21.31 27.86 20.80
CA SER A 166 20.37 27.39 19.77
C SER A 166 21.13 27.09 18.47
N VAL A 167 20.47 26.39 17.56
CA VAL A 167 21.02 26.08 16.23
C VAL A 167 21.05 27.35 15.37
N GLU A 168 22.22 27.75 14.91
CA GLU A 168 22.42 28.96 14.09
C GLU A 168 22.30 28.64 12.58
N ILE A 169 21.06 28.55 12.09
CA ILE A 169 20.74 28.15 10.70
C ILE A 169 21.47 29.01 9.65
N ASN A 170 21.60 30.32 9.89
CA ASN A 170 22.31 31.23 8.99
C ASN A 170 23.80 30.89 8.87
N ILE A 171 24.43 30.47 9.97
CA ILE A 171 25.84 30.10 10.00
C ILE A 171 26.04 28.77 9.29
N TYR A 172 25.17 27.77 9.54
CA TYR A 172 25.20 26.52 8.80
C TYR A 172 25.01 26.74 7.28
N ALA A 173 24.06 27.59 6.91
CA ALA A 173 23.77 27.87 5.51
C ALA A 173 24.98 28.47 4.78
N GLU A 174 25.70 29.40 5.41
CA GLU A 174 26.93 29.97 4.86
C GLU A 174 28.10 28.97 4.87
N MET A 175 28.22 28.15 5.91
CA MET A 175 29.21 27.07 6.03
C MET A 175 29.08 26.07 4.87
N LEU A 176 27.86 25.63 4.57
CA LEU A 176 27.56 24.73 3.44
C LEU A 176 27.84 25.40 2.09
N ASN A 177 27.43 26.66 1.91
CA ASN A 177 27.69 27.44 0.68
C ASN A 177 29.20 27.58 0.39
N ARG A 178 30.01 27.84 1.42
CA ARG A 178 31.46 27.93 1.30
C ARG A 178 32.09 26.58 0.98
N ALA A 179 31.72 25.53 1.69
CA ALA A 179 32.20 24.18 1.43
C ALA A 179 31.89 23.73 -0.01
N TYR A 180 30.64 23.94 -0.46
CA TYR A 180 30.21 23.64 -1.82
C TYR A 180 31.09 24.32 -2.88
N LYS A 181 31.35 25.62 -2.75
CA LYS A 181 32.19 26.37 -3.68
C LYS A 181 33.62 25.85 -3.72
N ILE A 182 34.20 25.48 -2.57
CA ILE A 182 35.55 24.94 -2.48
C ILE A 182 35.62 23.55 -3.12
N ILE A 183 34.71 22.64 -2.76
CA ILE A 183 34.64 21.27 -3.30
C ILE A 183 34.50 21.30 -4.81
N LYS A 184 33.50 22.04 -5.32
CA LYS A 184 33.23 22.16 -6.76
C LYS A 184 34.36 22.84 -7.55
N LYS A 185 35.18 23.67 -6.91
CA LYS A 185 36.37 24.28 -7.52
C LYS A 185 37.45 23.23 -7.80
N TYR A 186 37.62 22.23 -6.94
CA TYR A 186 38.60 21.16 -7.15
C TYR A 186 38.08 20.13 -8.15
N ASN A 187 36.83 19.66 -7.97
CA ASN A 187 36.18 18.77 -8.91
C ASN A 187 34.68 19.12 -9.02
N PRO A 188 34.20 19.62 -10.18
CA PRO A 188 32.80 19.97 -10.35
C PRO A 188 31.85 18.77 -10.33
N ASN A 189 32.38 17.54 -10.50
CA ASN A 189 31.60 16.31 -10.49
C ASN A 189 31.41 15.71 -9.09
N ASP A 190 32.15 16.19 -8.07
CA ASP A 190 31.98 15.73 -6.69
C ASP A 190 30.55 16.00 -6.22
N THR A 191 29.95 15.09 -5.48
CA THR A 191 28.60 15.26 -4.91
C THR A 191 28.71 15.87 -3.52
N VAL A 192 28.05 17.01 -3.31
CA VAL A 192 27.95 17.64 -1.98
C VAL A 192 26.61 17.27 -1.35
N ILE A 193 26.65 16.61 -0.21
CA ILE A 193 25.48 16.13 0.54
C ILE A 193 25.24 17.11 1.70
N LEU A 194 24.03 17.63 1.78
CA LEU A 194 23.59 18.38 2.96
C LEU A 194 23.60 17.43 4.16
N GLY A 195 24.20 17.87 5.28
CA GLY A 195 24.47 17.02 6.44
C GLY A 195 23.25 16.28 6.97
N GLY A 196 23.42 15.02 7.37
CA GLY A 196 22.36 14.12 7.81
C GLY A 196 21.45 14.74 8.87
N LEU A 197 20.26 15.17 8.48
CA LEU A 197 19.29 15.80 9.38
C LEU A 197 18.60 14.74 10.22
N ILE A 198 18.42 14.96 11.51
CA ILE A 198 17.67 14.02 12.35
C ILE A 198 16.18 14.16 12.07
N ALA A 199 15.51 13.07 11.70
CA ALA A 199 14.05 12.96 11.72
C ALA A 199 13.61 12.89 13.19
N SER A 200 13.36 14.04 13.82
CA SER A 200 13.02 14.12 15.25
C SER A 200 11.75 14.94 15.49
N ALA A 201 11.00 14.50 16.50
CA ALA A 201 9.87 15.18 17.10
C ALA A 201 10.24 16.19 18.19
N ASP A 202 11.50 16.23 18.63
CA ASP A 202 11.92 17.05 19.78
C ASP A 202 12.33 18.48 19.35
N PHE A 203 11.35 19.39 19.38
CA PHE A 203 11.56 20.82 19.14
C PHE A 203 12.27 21.55 20.29
N GLU A 204 12.35 20.98 21.50
CA GLU A 204 13.00 21.66 22.63
C GLU A 204 14.52 21.79 22.40
N ASN A 205 15.08 20.93 21.53
CA ASN A 205 16.51 20.83 21.27
C ASN A 205 16.89 21.00 19.78
N GLY A 206 15.98 21.42 18.91
CA GLY A 206 16.29 21.50 17.48
C GLY A 206 15.15 21.96 16.58
N TYR A 207 15.29 21.67 15.29
CA TYR A 207 14.28 21.91 14.26
C TYR A 207 13.92 20.59 13.59
N ASP A 208 12.66 20.40 13.21
CA ASP A 208 12.34 19.35 12.25
C ASP A 208 13.10 19.60 10.93
N PRO A 209 13.45 18.54 10.17
CA PRO A 209 14.27 18.67 8.96
C PRO A 209 13.74 19.69 7.95
N THR A 210 12.43 19.76 7.74
CA THR A 210 11.82 20.62 6.72
C THR A 210 11.81 22.09 7.13
N SER A 211 11.53 22.38 8.40
CA SER A 211 11.59 23.74 8.95
C SER A 211 13.02 24.27 8.98
N PHE A 212 13.99 23.42 9.30
CA PHE A 212 15.40 23.75 9.18
C PHE A 212 15.76 24.17 7.74
N LEU A 213 15.39 23.36 6.76
CA LEU A 213 15.70 23.61 5.34
C LEU A 213 14.97 24.83 4.77
N ARG A 214 13.70 25.04 5.14
CA ARG A 214 12.92 26.22 4.76
C ARG A 214 13.57 27.52 5.27
N ASN A 215 14.14 27.48 6.47
CA ASN A 215 14.86 28.61 7.03
C ASN A 215 16.25 28.78 6.42
N ALA A 216 16.99 27.70 6.16
CA ALA A 216 18.30 27.74 5.50
C ALA A 216 18.20 28.28 4.06
N ARG A 217 17.13 27.92 3.34
CA ARG A 217 16.83 28.39 1.97
C ARG A 217 16.84 29.91 1.82
N LYS A 218 16.55 30.67 2.88
CA LYS A 218 16.52 32.15 2.86
C LYS A 218 17.91 32.76 2.63
N TYR A 219 18.98 32.01 2.87
CA TYR A 219 20.37 32.46 2.74
C TYR A 219 21.05 32.04 1.43
N TRP A 220 20.31 31.37 0.53
CA TRP A 220 20.85 30.83 -0.70
C TRP A 220 20.14 31.42 -1.92
N ASP A 221 20.90 31.89 -2.91
CA ASP A 221 20.33 32.14 -4.23
C ASP A 221 20.02 30.83 -4.96
N LYS A 222 20.92 29.86 -4.81
CA LYS A 222 20.82 28.49 -5.30
C LYS A 222 21.22 27.51 -4.19
N PRO A 223 20.53 26.38 -4.02
CA PRO A 223 20.89 25.40 -2.99
C PRO A 223 22.33 24.89 -3.19
N PRO A 224 23.22 25.01 -2.19
CA PRO A 224 24.63 24.60 -2.29
C PRO A 224 24.84 23.13 -1.93
N PHE A 225 24.03 22.25 -2.52
CA PHE A 225 24.11 20.81 -2.34
C PHE A 225 23.50 20.09 -3.55
N ASP A 226 23.91 18.85 -3.74
CA ASP A 226 23.47 17.97 -4.82
C ASP A 226 22.52 16.86 -4.31
N ALA A 227 22.60 16.51 -3.03
CA ALA A 227 21.73 15.55 -2.34
C ALA A 227 21.41 16.00 -0.89
N VAL A 228 20.36 15.43 -0.31
CA VAL A 228 19.91 15.71 1.07
C VAL A 228 20.17 14.48 1.95
N GLY A 229 21.00 14.64 2.98
CA GLY A 229 21.21 13.63 4.03
C GLY A 229 20.10 13.65 5.07
N LEU A 230 19.66 12.46 5.51
CA LEU A 230 18.62 12.28 6.51
C LEU A 230 18.93 11.06 7.40
N HIS A 231 18.67 11.18 8.70
CA HIS A 231 18.76 10.07 9.67
C HIS A 231 17.34 9.68 10.10
N THR A 232 16.96 8.43 9.84
CA THR A 232 15.59 7.93 10.06
C THR A 232 15.57 6.79 11.07
N TYR A 233 15.89 7.09 12.33
CA TYR A 233 15.77 6.15 13.44
C TYR A 233 14.28 5.97 13.81
N TRP A 234 13.79 4.73 13.80
CA TRP A 234 12.36 4.41 14.01
C TRP A 234 12.03 3.89 15.42
N GLY A 235 13.02 3.84 16.31
CA GLY A 235 12.85 3.39 17.69
C GLY A 235 12.46 1.91 17.78
N SER A 236 11.64 1.57 18.78
CA SER A 236 11.15 0.21 19.04
C SER A 236 10.01 -0.21 18.09
N ALA A 237 10.14 0.08 16.80
CA ALA A 237 9.13 -0.20 15.78
C ALA A 237 9.81 -0.62 14.47
N PHE A 238 9.20 -1.56 13.73
CA PHE A 238 9.63 -1.92 12.38
C PHE A 238 9.27 -0.82 11.38
N PRO A 239 9.98 -0.71 10.23
CA PRO A 239 9.87 0.44 9.33
C PRO A 239 8.48 0.59 8.68
N GLU A 240 7.67 -0.45 8.63
CA GLU A 240 6.27 -0.43 8.18
C GLU A 240 5.25 -0.07 9.29
N THR A 241 5.68 0.00 10.55
CA THR A 241 4.80 0.41 11.64
C THR A 241 4.59 1.91 11.60
N ASP A 242 3.33 2.33 11.62
CA ASP A 242 2.94 3.73 11.68
C ASP A 242 3.38 4.34 13.03
N ILE A 243 4.17 5.41 12.97
CA ILE A 243 4.51 6.22 14.13
C ILE A 243 4.23 7.69 13.84
N GLN A 244 4.14 8.49 14.90
CA GLN A 244 4.02 9.93 14.80
C GLN A 244 5.40 10.58 14.62
N ASN A 245 5.56 11.36 13.57
CA ASN A 245 6.72 12.20 13.27
C ASN A 245 6.28 13.64 13.01
N PHE A 246 7.24 14.51 12.68
CA PHE A 246 6.97 15.90 12.37
C PHE A 246 7.50 16.31 11.01
N ILE A 247 6.65 17.01 10.25
CA ILE A 247 6.99 17.69 9.01
C ILE A 247 6.33 19.07 9.08
N GLU A 248 7.10 20.12 8.84
CA GLU A 248 6.67 21.52 8.90
C GLU A 248 5.97 21.88 10.21
N GLU A 249 6.56 21.48 11.34
CA GLU A 249 5.98 21.71 12.67
C GLU A 249 4.59 21.06 12.89
N LYS A 250 4.19 20.12 12.02
CA LYS A 250 2.93 19.37 12.12
C LYS A 250 3.19 17.89 12.35
N ILE A 251 2.32 17.27 13.14
CA ILE A 251 2.32 15.82 13.32
C ILE A 251 1.91 15.17 12.00
N VAL A 252 2.73 14.24 11.53
CA VAL A 252 2.43 13.31 10.44
C VAL A 252 2.47 11.90 11.01
N THR A 253 1.46 11.10 10.71
CA THR A 253 1.40 9.69 11.10
C THR A 253 1.58 8.85 9.85
N GLY A 254 2.46 7.86 9.91
CA GLY A 254 2.67 6.91 8.84
C GLY A 254 3.93 6.11 9.09
N ASN A 255 4.20 5.17 8.20
CA ASN A 255 5.40 4.35 8.25
C ASN A 255 6.62 5.11 7.69
N MET A 256 7.77 4.45 7.63
CA MET A 256 9.02 5.07 7.18
C MET A 256 8.95 5.51 5.72
N ALA A 257 8.26 4.77 4.84
CA ALA A 257 8.06 5.18 3.44
C ALA A 257 7.17 6.43 3.35
N ASP A 258 6.06 6.46 4.09
CA ASP A 258 5.13 7.61 4.11
C ASP A 258 5.84 8.89 4.59
N TYR A 259 6.71 8.76 5.59
CA TYR A 259 7.52 9.88 6.08
C TYR A 259 8.49 10.39 5.01
N ILE A 260 9.19 9.49 4.30
CA ILE A 260 10.10 9.87 3.22
C ILE A 260 9.36 10.55 2.07
N GLU A 261 8.19 10.04 1.67
CA GLU A 261 7.37 10.65 0.62
C GLU A 261 6.90 12.06 1.01
N SER A 262 6.44 12.21 2.25
CA SER A 262 6.01 13.49 2.80
C SER A 262 7.19 14.48 2.91
N PHE A 263 8.36 14.00 3.34
CA PHE A 263 9.59 14.79 3.40
C PHE A 263 10.03 15.22 2.00
N ASN A 264 10.03 14.31 1.02
CA ASN A 264 10.35 14.63 -0.38
C ASN A 264 9.40 15.70 -0.93
N LYS A 265 8.09 15.59 -0.68
CA LYS A 265 7.11 16.60 -1.08
C LYS A 265 7.46 17.98 -0.50
N ALA A 266 7.81 18.05 0.79
CA ALA A 266 8.24 19.30 1.42
C ALA A 266 9.53 19.86 0.79
N ILE A 267 10.53 19.00 0.49
CA ILE A 267 11.76 19.40 -0.22
C ILE A 267 11.44 20.00 -1.58
N GLN A 268 10.57 19.36 -2.37
CA GLN A 268 10.15 19.86 -3.67
C GLN A 268 9.42 21.21 -3.56
N GLU A 269 8.62 21.41 -2.52
CA GLU A 269 7.97 22.70 -2.27
C GLU A 269 8.95 23.81 -1.89
N ILE A 270 9.94 23.51 -1.04
CA ILE A 270 10.96 24.47 -0.58
C ILE A 270 11.89 24.87 -1.73
N PHE A 271 12.36 23.91 -2.52
CA PHE A 271 13.41 24.13 -3.51
C PHE A 271 12.93 24.17 -4.96
N ARG A 272 11.65 23.85 -5.22
CA ARG A 272 11.05 23.76 -6.57
C ARG A 272 11.76 22.75 -7.48
N LYS A 273 12.33 21.71 -6.86
CA LYS A 273 13.11 20.66 -7.53
C LYS A 273 13.18 19.43 -6.60
N GLU A 274 13.11 18.25 -7.17
CA GLU A 274 13.42 16.99 -6.47
C GLU A 274 14.95 16.80 -6.34
N TYR A 275 15.38 16.43 -5.14
CA TYR A 275 16.77 16.10 -4.83
C TYR A 275 16.85 14.64 -4.41
N PRO A 276 17.95 13.93 -4.76
CA PRO A 276 18.26 12.64 -4.16
C PRO A 276 18.24 12.72 -2.64
N ILE A 277 17.64 11.72 -2.00
CA ILE A 277 17.68 11.54 -0.55
C ILE A 277 18.67 10.43 -0.23
N TRP A 278 19.59 10.72 0.70
CA TRP A 278 20.56 9.77 1.20
C TRP A 278 20.26 9.53 2.68
N ILE A 279 19.88 8.30 3.02
CA ILE A 279 19.67 7.91 4.41
C ILE A 279 21.04 7.60 5.00
N THR A 280 21.70 8.63 5.53
CA THR A 280 23.12 8.56 5.95
C THR A 280 23.33 7.86 7.28
N GLU A 281 22.26 7.65 8.06
CA GLU A 281 22.21 6.75 9.21
C GLU A 281 20.81 6.17 9.44
N VAL A 282 20.75 4.86 9.72
CA VAL A 282 19.57 4.14 10.22
C VAL A 282 20.03 2.88 10.96
N GLY A 283 19.31 2.46 12.00
CA GLY A 283 19.63 1.25 12.75
C GLY A 283 18.77 1.12 14.01
N TYR A 284 19.04 0.07 14.80
CA TYR A 284 18.37 -0.17 16.08
C TYR A 284 19.37 -0.19 17.22
N LYS A 285 19.02 0.45 18.34
CA LYS A 285 19.71 0.29 19.61
C LYS A 285 19.35 -1.04 20.26
N ASN A 286 20.25 -1.56 21.09
CA ASN A 286 20.00 -2.75 21.92
C ASN A 286 18.71 -2.63 22.74
N GLU A 287 18.44 -1.47 23.37
CA GLU A 287 17.22 -1.25 24.16
C GLU A 287 15.92 -1.27 23.32
N GLU A 288 16.01 -0.81 22.07
CA GLU A 288 14.88 -0.82 21.12
C GLU A 288 14.59 -2.27 20.68
N LEU A 289 15.65 -3.08 20.47
CA LEU A 289 15.53 -4.51 20.19
C LEU A 289 14.95 -5.29 21.39
N SER A 290 15.39 -4.99 22.62
CA SER A 290 14.82 -5.59 23.83
C SER A 290 13.33 -5.25 23.99
N SER A 291 12.91 -4.07 23.52
CA SER A 291 11.50 -3.67 23.53
C SER A 291 10.70 -4.42 22.45
N LEU A 292 11.24 -4.51 21.23
CA LEU A 292 10.63 -5.28 20.13
C LEU A 292 10.47 -6.77 20.49
N ASN A 293 11.41 -7.35 21.22
CA ASN A 293 11.36 -8.73 21.68
C ASN A 293 10.13 -9.03 22.56
N GLN A 294 9.58 -8.03 23.25
CA GLN A 294 8.35 -8.21 24.04
C GLN A 294 7.11 -8.43 23.15
N SER A 295 7.12 -7.88 21.93
CA SER A 295 6.04 -8.06 20.95
C SER A 295 6.31 -9.22 20.00
N TYR A 296 7.58 -9.56 19.75
CA TYR A 296 8.02 -10.61 18.82
C TYR A 296 8.84 -11.68 19.54
N ASP A 297 8.23 -12.35 20.53
CA ASP A 297 8.90 -13.26 21.47
C ASP A 297 9.54 -14.51 20.81
N ASN A 298 9.16 -14.81 19.58
CA ASN A 298 9.72 -15.89 18.77
C ASN A 298 11.14 -15.61 18.24
N TYR A 299 11.66 -14.39 18.37
CA TYR A 299 12.96 -13.98 17.85
C TYR A 299 13.83 -13.34 18.94
N ASP A 300 15.10 -13.75 19.05
CA ASP A 300 16.05 -13.05 19.90
C ASP A 300 16.44 -11.67 19.31
N GLU A 301 17.11 -10.83 20.10
CA GLU A 301 17.51 -9.48 19.67
C GLU A 301 18.39 -9.49 18.41
N ASN A 302 19.20 -10.54 18.22
CA ASN A 302 20.03 -10.66 17.02
C ASN A 302 19.20 -10.91 15.76
N GLY A 303 18.20 -11.79 15.86
CA GLY A 303 17.22 -12.05 14.81
C GLY A 303 16.38 -10.82 14.51
N LEU A 304 15.94 -10.09 15.54
CA LEU A 304 15.17 -8.86 15.37
C LEU A 304 15.97 -7.76 14.66
N GLN A 305 17.26 -7.61 14.96
CA GLN A 305 18.12 -6.68 14.24
C GLN A 305 18.25 -7.09 12.76
N ALA A 306 18.35 -8.39 12.47
CA ALA A 306 18.45 -8.90 11.10
C ALA A 306 17.14 -8.68 10.31
N ILE A 307 15.99 -8.96 10.93
CA ILE A 307 14.66 -8.69 10.36
C ILE A 307 14.49 -7.20 10.08
N GLY A 308 14.78 -6.36 11.08
CA GLY A 308 14.72 -4.91 10.97
C GLY A 308 15.63 -4.38 9.87
N LEU A 309 16.84 -4.92 9.73
CA LEU A 309 17.79 -4.55 8.67
C LEU A 309 17.21 -4.84 7.29
N ILE A 310 16.69 -6.04 7.03
CA ILE A 310 16.16 -6.40 5.71
C ILE A 310 14.99 -5.50 5.34
N ARG A 311 14.03 -5.36 6.25
CA ARG A 311 12.82 -4.57 6.03
C ARG A 311 13.19 -3.10 5.76
N THR A 312 14.13 -2.55 6.54
CA THR A 312 14.58 -1.15 6.41
C THR A 312 15.22 -0.89 5.05
N TYR A 313 16.20 -1.72 4.64
CA TYR A 313 16.83 -1.55 3.33
C TYR A 313 15.84 -1.77 2.19
N THR A 314 14.97 -2.77 2.31
CA THR A 314 13.98 -3.11 1.27
C THR A 314 13.00 -1.97 1.05
N ILE A 315 12.42 -1.42 2.13
CA ILE A 315 11.48 -0.31 2.06
C ILE A 315 12.19 0.95 1.55
N LEU A 316 13.26 1.39 2.22
CA LEU A 316 13.91 2.66 1.89
C LEU A 316 14.49 2.68 0.47
N LEU A 317 15.15 1.61 0.00
CA LEU A 317 15.66 1.55 -1.38
C LEU A 317 14.54 1.37 -2.43
N SER A 318 13.33 1.03 -2.00
CA SER A 318 12.15 1.01 -2.88
C SER A 318 11.44 2.36 -2.95
N THR A 319 11.58 3.20 -1.93
CA THR A 319 10.93 4.51 -1.84
C THR A 319 11.71 5.59 -2.59
N GLN A 320 11.14 6.13 -3.66
CA GLN A 320 11.75 7.25 -4.37
C GLN A 320 11.63 8.55 -3.55
N PRO A 321 12.62 9.47 -3.57
CA PRO A 321 13.86 9.47 -4.36
C PRO A 321 15.09 9.02 -3.55
N VAL A 322 14.94 8.02 -2.67
CA VAL A 322 16.08 7.50 -1.91
C VAL A 322 17.06 6.79 -2.85
N GLU A 323 18.32 7.20 -2.82
CA GLU A 323 19.39 6.59 -3.63
C GLU A 323 20.34 5.73 -2.82
N LYS A 324 20.50 6.03 -1.52
CA LYS A 324 21.48 5.39 -0.63
C LYS A 324 20.91 5.22 0.76
N VAL A 325 21.27 4.10 1.40
CA VAL A 325 20.94 3.80 2.78
C VAL A 325 22.20 3.30 3.47
N PHE A 326 22.50 3.86 4.64
CA PHE A 326 23.68 3.54 5.45
C PHE A 326 23.25 3.02 6.81
N TRP A 327 23.55 1.75 7.09
CA TRP A 327 23.30 1.16 8.40
C TRP A 327 24.30 1.69 9.43
N TYR A 328 23.82 2.15 10.58
CA TYR A 328 24.64 2.53 11.72
C TYR A 328 24.61 1.37 12.73
N THR A 329 25.72 0.68 13.03
CA THR A 329 27.11 0.87 12.55
C THR A 329 27.88 -0.46 12.53
N TYR A 330 29.04 -0.52 11.87
CA TYR A 330 29.92 -1.71 11.89
C TYR A 330 30.82 -1.78 13.13
N SER A 331 31.55 -0.71 13.42
CA SER A 331 32.48 -0.69 14.55
C SER A 331 31.88 -0.02 15.78
N PRO A 332 32.10 -0.58 16.98
CA PRO A 332 31.58 -0.04 18.23
C PRO A 332 32.05 1.39 18.46
N ASP A 333 31.14 2.22 18.96
CA ASP A 333 31.49 3.49 19.61
C ASP A 333 31.64 3.28 21.13
N ASN A 334 31.79 4.37 21.88
CA ASN A 334 31.93 4.29 23.34
C ASN A 334 30.65 3.82 24.06
N GLU A 335 29.50 3.88 23.39
CA GLU A 335 28.20 3.46 23.93
C GLU A 335 27.90 2.00 23.54
N ASP A 336 28.40 1.53 22.39
CA ASP A 336 28.30 0.16 21.86
C ASP A 336 26.86 -0.37 21.75
N VAL A 337 25.91 0.53 21.47
CA VAL A 337 24.48 0.19 21.48
C VAL A 337 23.88 -0.13 20.12
N TYR A 338 24.58 0.14 19.00
CA TYR A 338 24.05 0.04 17.63
C TYR A 338 24.79 -0.97 16.73
N VAL A 339 25.80 -1.66 17.26
CA VAL A 339 26.70 -2.47 16.42
C VAL A 339 25.95 -3.59 15.71
N ILE A 340 26.22 -3.72 14.41
CA ILE A 340 25.66 -4.78 13.59
C ILE A 340 26.19 -6.14 14.08
N ASN A 341 25.27 -7.05 14.38
CA ASN A 341 25.62 -8.40 14.80
C ASN A 341 25.95 -9.31 13.60
N LYS A 342 26.52 -10.48 13.89
CA LYS A 342 26.94 -11.44 12.85
C LYS A 342 25.78 -11.98 11.99
N THR A 343 24.60 -12.19 12.57
CA THR A 343 23.40 -12.63 11.85
C THR A 343 22.97 -11.57 10.86
N SER A 344 22.89 -10.32 11.30
CA SER A 344 22.58 -9.15 10.46
C SER A 344 23.59 -8.95 9.32
N LEU A 345 24.89 -9.17 9.56
CA LEU A 345 25.92 -9.13 8.51
C LEU A 345 25.73 -10.21 7.44
N ASN A 346 25.39 -11.43 7.84
CA ASN A 346 25.15 -12.52 6.90
C ASN A 346 23.89 -12.26 6.05
N VAL A 347 22.86 -11.73 6.68
CA VAL A 347 21.63 -11.30 6.02
C VAL A 347 21.87 -10.15 5.03
N LEU A 348 22.65 -9.14 5.44
CA LEU A 348 23.05 -8.03 4.57
C LEU A 348 23.78 -8.53 3.31
N LYS A 349 24.65 -9.54 3.46
CA LYS A 349 25.33 -10.19 2.32
C LYS A 349 24.36 -10.83 1.34
N ASN A 350 23.34 -11.51 1.85
CA ASN A 350 22.35 -12.19 1.00
C ASN A 350 21.44 -11.16 0.31
N LEU A 351 21.01 -10.14 1.04
CA LEU A 351 20.20 -9.05 0.51
C LEU A 351 20.96 -8.26 -0.58
N SER A 352 22.21 -7.87 -0.30
CA SER A 352 23.04 -7.12 -1.26
C SER A 352 23.29 -7.93 -2.53
N SER A 353 23.55 -9.23 -2.40
CA SER A 353 23.69 -10.15 -3.55
C SER A 353 22.39 -10.30 -4.36
N ALA A 354 21.24 -10.21 -3.69
CA ALA A 354 19.94 -10.31 -4.34
C ALA A 354 19.61 -9.04 -5.14
N ILE A 355 19.63 -7.87 -4.51
CA ILE A 355 19.01 -6.65 -5.06
C ILE A 355 19.99 -5.58 -5.56
N THR A 356 21.31 -5.77 -5.45
CA THR A 356 22.26 -4.86 -6.13
C THR A 356 22.14 -4.99 -7.65
N ASN A 357 22.25 -3.87 -8.36
CA ASN A 357 22.01 -3.71 -9.80
C ASN A 357 20.58 -4.10 -10.22
N THR A 358 19.60 -3.81 -9.38
CA THR A 358 18.19 -3.96 -9.70
C THR A 358 17.47 -2.61 -9.72
N LYS A 359 16.36 -2.54 -10.44
CA LYS A 359 15.44 -1.41 -10.42
C LYS A 359 14.31 -1.71 -9.42
N PRO A 360 14.11 -0.91 -8.37
CA PRO A 360 12.96 -1.06 -7.50
C PRO A 360 11.67 -0.80 -8.28
N LEU A 361 10.68 -1.66 -8.07
CA LEU A 361 9.32 -1.54 -8.61
C LEU A 361 8.32 -1.05 -7.56
N GLY A 362 8.72 -0.99 -6.29
CA GLY A 362 7.87 -0.57 -5.17
C GLY A 362 7.11 -1.73 -4.54
N ARG A 363 6.13 -1.35 -3.71
CA ARG A 363 5.24 -2.28 -3.00
C ARG A 363 4.13 -2.79 -3.92
N PHE A 364 3.85 -4.08 -3.82
CA PHE A 364 2.73 -4.77 -4.44
C PHE A 364 1.80 -5.25 -3.33
N PRO A 365 0.47 -5.13 -3.51
CA PRO A 365 -0.47 -5.59 -2.49
C PRO A 365 -0.43 -7.12 -2.41
N VAL A 366 -0.34 -7.63 -1.19
CA VAL A 366 -0.66 -9.01 -0.86
C VAL A 366 -2.16 -9.05 -0.62
N ILE A 367 -2.86 -9.96 -1.30
CA ILE A 367 -4.32 -10.00 -1.30
C ILE A 367 -4.83 -11.31 -0.68
N ASP A 368 -6.06 -11.34 -0.22
CA ASP A 368 -6.76 -12.59 0.07
C ASP A 368 -7.41 -13.18 -1.19
N ALA A 369 -8.08 -14.33 -1.02
CA ALA A 369 -8.83 -14.99 -2.08
C ALA A 369 -9.96 -14.13 -2.69
N LEU A 370 -10.39 -13.05 -2.02
CA LEU A 370 -11.42 -12.12 -2.52
C LEU A 370 -10.81 -10.90 -3.23
N GLY A 371 -9.48 -10.83 -3.34
CA GLY A 371 -8.78 -9.68 -3.93
C GLY A 371 -8.56 -8.51 -2.98
N ARG A 372 -8.89 -8.64 -1.69
CA ARG A 372 -8.71 -7.57 -0.69
C ARG A 372 -7.27 -7.55 -0.20
N GLU A 373 -6.71 -6.36 -0.08
CA GLU A 373 -5.35 -6.20 0.45
C GLU A 373 -5.29 -6.52 1.95
N ILE A 374 -4.32 -7.34 2.35
CA ILE A 374 -3.99 -7.60 3.75
C ILE A 374 -2.85 -6.67 4.16
N LYS A 375 -3.17 -5.65 4.99
CA LYS A 375 -2.25 -4.54 5.30
C LYS A 375 -1.04 -4.97 6.13
N GLU A 376 -1.18 -6.05 6.89
CA GLU A 376 -0.14 -6.63 7.72
C GLU A 376 0.89 -7.41 6.89
N LEU A 377 0.64 -7.59 5.59
CA LEU A 377 1.50 -8.32 4.67
C LEU A 377 2.13 -7.39 3.63
N TYR A 378 3.40 -7.63 3.33
CA TYR A 378 4.22 -6.76 2.51
C TYR A 378 4.88 -7.58 1.40
N ASP A 379 4.87 -7.05 0.18
CA ASP A 379 5.60 -7.57 -0.98
C ASP A 379 6.28 -6.39 -1.70
N TYR A 380 7.61 -6.36 -1.72
CA TYR A 380 8.40 -5.36 -2.43
C TYR A 380 9.18 -6.01 -3.56
N ARG A 381 9.11 -5.42 -4.75
CA ARG A 381 9.68 -6.04 -5.96
C ARG A 381 10.83 -5.25 -6.58
N PHE A 382 11.76 -5.99 -7.14
CA PHE A 382 12.96 -5.49 -7.80
C PHE A 382 13.17 -6.19 -9.14
N LEU A 383 13.30 -5.41 -10.21
CA LEU A 383 13.53 -5.90 -11.56
C LEU A 383 15.04 -6.01 -11.83
N ARG A 384 15.48 -7.18 -12.27
CA ARG A 384 16.85 -7.43 -12.72
C ARG A 384 16.99 -7.14 -14.22
N ASP A 385 18.21 -6.86 -14.66
CA ASP A 385 18.52 -6.59 -16.07
C ASP A 385 18.25 -7.79 -17.01
N ASP A 386 18.22 -9.01 -16.47
CA ASP A 386 17.86 -10.23 -17.20
C ASP A 386 16.34 -10.43 -17.36
N GLY A 387 15.53 -9.50 -16.84
CA GLY A 387 14.08 -9.53 -16.86
C GLY A 387 13.44 -10.43 -15.81
N GLN A 388 14.22 -10.99 -14.88
CA GLN A 388 13.67 -11.64 -13.69
C GLN A 388 13.31 -10.62 -12.61
N THR A 389 12.36 -10.99 -11.76
CA THR A 389 11.90 -10.17 -10.63
C THR A 389 12.26 -10.86 -9.33
N ILE A 390 12.72 -10.08 -8.37
CA ILE A 390 12.86 -10.49 -6.97
C ILE A 390 11.68 -9.89 -6.21
N SER A 391 10.89 -10.71 -5.52
CA SER A 391 9.87 -10.27 -4.57
C SER A 391 10.36 -10.58 -3.17
N ILE A 392 10.44 -9.58 -2.29
CA ILE A 392 10.77 -9.74 -0.88
C ILE A 392 9.50 -9.51 -0.09
N PHE A 393 9.11 -10.49 0.72
CA PHE A 393 7.82 -10.48 1.39
C PHE A 393 7.88 -10.97 2.83
N TRP A 394 6.98 -10.47 3.67
CA TRP A 394 6.89 -10.78 5.09
C TRP A 394 5.53 -10.37 5.69
N SER A 395 5.31 -10.78 6.95
CA SER A 395 4.20 -10.34 7.80
C SER A 395 4.69 -9.44 8.93
N ASN A 396 3.97 -8.36 9.23
CA ASN A 396 4.17 -7.56 10.43
C ASN A 396 3.18 -7.90 11.56
N ASP A 397 2.45 -9.00 11.43
CA ASP A 397 1.59 -9.53 12.49
C ASP A 397 2.44 -10.20 13.58
N SER A 398 2.41 -9.65 14.78
CA SER A 398 3.14 -10.19 15.93
C SER A 398 2.41 -11.34 16.65
N THR A 399 1.14 -11.57 16.30
CA THR A 399 0.25 -12.53 16.96
C THR A 399 0.19 -13.87 16.24
N GLU A 400 0.25 -13.86 14.90
CA GLU A 400 0.25 -15.06 14.08
C GLU A 400 1.67 -15.45 13.62
N PRO A 401 2.13 -16.68 13.88
CA PRO A 401 3.50 -17.08 13.56
C PRO A 401 3.75 -17.20 12.06
N PHE A 402 2.71 -17.46 11.24
CA PHE A 402 2.79 -17.45 9.79
C PHE A 402 1.40 -17.40 9.13
N VAL A 403 1.35 -16.89 7.89
CA VAL A 403 0.17 -16.99 7.00
C VAL A 403 0.50 -17.90 5.82
N GLN A 404 -0.46 -18.72 5.39
CA GLN A 404 -0.30 -19.55 4.18
C GLN A 404 -0.66 -18.75 2.94
N ALA A 405 0.14 -18.89 1.88
CA ALA A 405 0.00 -18.12 0.66
C ALA A 405 0.29 -18.94 -0.60
N THR A 406 -0.30 -18.50 -1.71
CA THR A 406 -0.07 -18.96 -3.07
C THR A 406 0.30 -17.76 -3.96
N ILE A 407 0.53 -17.99 -5.26
CA ILE A 407 0.83 -16.92 -6.22
C ILE A 407 -0.08 -17.05 -7.43
N ASN A 408 -0.80 -15.97 -7.75
CA ASN A 408 -1.63 -15.89 -8.95
C ASN A 408 -0.93 -15.13 -10.07
N HIS A 409 -1.29 -15.45 -11.31
CA HIS A 409 -0.84 -14.77 -12.54
C HIS A 409 0.69 -14.68 -12.70
N LEU A 410 1.40 -15.78 -12.43
CA LEU A 410 2.83 -15.87 -12.71
C LEU A 410 3.12 -15.72 -14.22
N SER A 411 4.14 -14.92 -14.57
CA SER A 411 4.56 -14.75 -15.97
C SER A 411 5.54 -15.83 -16.44
N SER A 412 6.02 -16.67 -15.52
CA SER A 412 6.83 -17.85 -15.79
C SER A 412 6.18 -19.09 -15.20
N ASN A 413 6.49 -20.25 -15.77
CA ASN A 413 6.00 -21.55 -15.29
C ASN A 413 6.39 -21.85 -13.83
N SER A 414 7.39 -21.16 -13.28
CA SER A 414 7.82 -21.33 -11.91
C SER A 414 8.51 -20.10 -11.32
N VAL A 415 8.57 -20.04 -9.99
CA VAL A 415 9.45 -19.16 -9.21
C VAL A 415 10.19 -19.96 -8.14
N ASN A 416 11.38 -19.52 -7.73
CA ASN A 416 12.15 -20.16 -6.67
C ASN A 416 12.02 -19.37 -5.37
N LEU A 417 11.79 -20.08 -4.26
CA LEU A 417 11.66 -19.51 -2.92
C LEU A 417 12.97 -19.65 -2.14
N PHE A 418 13.42 -18.58 -1.50
CA PHE A 418 14.65 -18.52 -0.74
C PHE A 418 14.41 -17.96 0.67
N ASP A 419 15.26 -18.37 1.59
CA ASP A 419 15.33 -17.84 2.95
C ASP A 419 16.55 -16.95 3.05
N ILE A 420 16.32 -15.67 3.29
CA ILE A 420 17.37 -14.67 3.25
C ILE A 420 18.39 -14.82 4.39
N GLU A 421 18.05 -15.49 5.50
CA GLU A 421 19.00 -15.82 6.57
C GLU A 421 19.90 -16.99 6.18
N LYS A 422 19.35 -17.98 5.45
CA LYS A 422 20.08 -19.19 5.02
C LYS A 422 20.77 -19.04 3.67
N GLY A 423 20.48 -17.98 2.92
CA GLY A 423 21.12 -17.61 1.67
C GLY A 423 20.37 -18.04 0.41
N ILE A 424 21.10 -18.20 -0.69
CA ILE A 424 20.57 -18.47 -2.04
C ILE A 424 20.32 -19.96 -2.33
N GLU A 425 20.29 -20.81 -1.32
CA GLU A 425 19.84 -22.20 -1.50
C GLU A 425 18.31 -22.21 -1.52
N SER A 426 17.73 -22.56 -2.68
CA SER A 426 16.29 -22.60 -2.87
C SER A 426 15.66 -23.57 -1.86
N LYS A 427 14.66 -23.09 -1.10
CA LYS A 427 13.79 -23.91 -0.25
C LYS A 427 12.77 -24.71 -1.06
N GLY A 428 12.56 -24.34 -2.32
CA GLY A 428 11.61 -24.99 -3.20
C GLY A 428 11.31 -24.17 -4.45
N THR A 429 10.67 -24.84 -5.41
CA THR A 429 10.16 -24.22 -6.63
C THR A 429 8.65 -24.22 -6.59
N ILE A 430 8.03 -23.05 -6.72
CA ILE A 430 6.59 -22.86 -6.85
C ILE A 430 6.26 -22.89 -8.34
N LEU A 431 5.27 -23.67 -8.75
CA LEU A 431 4.85 -23.82 -10.15
C LEU A 431 3.55 -23.05 -10.40
N GLN A 432 3.37 -22.56 -11.63
CA GLN A 432 2.21 -21.75 -12.06
C GLN A 432 0.85 -22.45 -11.88
N ASP A 433 0.82 -23.78 -11.95
CA ASP A 433 -0.42 -24.59 -11.92
C ASP A 433 -0.48 -25.53 -10.69
N ALA A 434 0.32 -25.27 -9.66
CA ALA A 434 0.32 -26.08 -8.45
C ALA A 434 -0.17 -25.25 -7.26
N GLU A 435 -1.10 -25.81 -6.47
CA GLU A 435 -1.52 -25.32 -5.15
C GLU A 435 -0.37 -25.41 -4.11
N ILE A 436 0.87 -25.08 -4.50
CA ILE A 436 2.02 -25.11 -3.60
C ILE A 436 1.90 -23.88 -2.70
N LYS A 437 1.31 -24.11 -1.54
CA LYS A 437 1.25 -23.16 -0.44
C LYS A 437 2.65 -22.93 0.13
N PHE A 438 3.01 -21.68 0.36
CA PHE A 438 4.21 -21.27 1.09
C PHE A 438 3.83 -20.39 2.27
N ARG A 439 4.73 -20.29 3.25
CA ARG A 439 4.48 -19.52 4.46
C ARG A 439 5.06 -18.13 4.34
N ILE A 440 4.28 -17.13 4.72
CA ILE A 440 4.72 -15.78 5.01
C ILE A 440 4.96 -15.68 6.51
N LEU A 441 6.18 -15.30 6.91
CA LEU A 441 6.64 -15.20 8.29
C LEU A 441 6.96 -13.73 8.62
N ASN A 442 7.25 -13.42 9.90
CA ASN A 442 7.87 -12.14 10.22
C ASN A 442 9.28 -12.01 9.62
N ALA A 443 10.07 -13.07 9.67
CA ALA A 443 11.35 -13.09 8.96
C ALA A 443 11.13 -13.02 7.44
N PRO A 444 11.71 -12.03 6.72
CA PRO A 444 11.50 -11.90 5.28
C PRO A 444 12.04 -13.09 4.49
N ALA A 445 11.34 -13.44 3.43
CA ALA A 445 11.79 -14.39 2.42
C ALA A 445 11.78 -13.71 1.04
N PHE A 446 12.36 -14.37 0.03
CA PHE A 446 12.25 -13.84 -1.33
C PHE A 446 11.96 -14.89 -2.39
N LEU A 447 11.21 -14.46 -3.39
CA LEU A 447 10.91 -15.21 -4.61
C LEU A 447 11.76 -14.67 -5.75
N LEU A 448 12.30 -15.56 -6.59
CA LEU A 448 12.97 -15.21 -7.84
C LEU A 448 12.26 -15.86 -9.02
N GLY A 449 11.80 -15.04 -9.96
CA GLY A 449 11.27 -15.48 -11.24
C GLY A 449 10.58 -14.33 -11.98
N LYS A 450 9.95 -14.59 -13.13
CA LYS A 450 9.33 -13.51 -13.91
C LYS A 450 7.95 -13.19 -13.32
N MET A 451 7.82 -11.98 -12.80
CA MET A 451 6.57 -11.45 -12.23
C MET A 451 6.22 -10.15 -12.95
N ASN A 452 4.93 -9.89 -13.13
CA ASN A 452 4.43 -8.67 -13.76
C ASN A 452 3.46 -7.94 -12.81
N ASP A 453 2.86 -6.86 -13.30
CA ASP A 453 1.96 -6.02 -12.50
C ASP A 453 0.64 -6.69 -12.11
N SER A 454 0.29 -7.83 -12.73
CA SER A 454 -0.86 -8.66 -12.37
C SER A 454 -0.51 -9.82 -11.42
N THR A 455 0.77 -10.17 -11.27
CA THR A 455 1.20 -11.22 -10.33
C THR A 455 0.91 -10.78 -8.90
N ARG A 456 0.23 -11.61 -8.11
CA ARG A 456 -0.12 -11.34 -6.71
C ARG A 456 0.26 -12.51 -5.82
N ILE A 457 0.79 -12.21 -4.64
CA ILE A 457 0.80 -13.17 -3.54
C ILE A 457 -0.62 -13.17 -2.96
N VAL A 458 -1.22 -14.35 -2.87
CA VAL A 458 -2.59 -14.52 -2.41
C VAL A 458 -2.56 -15.35 -1.15
N VAL A 459 -3.04 -14.82 -0.04
CA VAL A 459 -3.14 -15.60 1.19
C VAL A 459 -4.39 -16.44 1.21
N ASP A 460 -4.19 -17.68 1.65
CA ASP A 460 -5.29 -18.45 2.20
C ASP A 460 -5.63 -17.78 3.53
N ASN A 461 -6.49 -16.78 3.51
CA ASN A 461 -7.45 -16.80 4.60
C ASN A 461 -8.14 -18.16 4.44
N GLU A 462 -8.23 -18.94 5.52
CA GLU A 462 -9.42 -19.77 5.66
C GLU A 462 -10.54 -18.76 5.52
N THR A 463 -11.02 -18.59 4.29
CA THR A 463 -12.19 -17.80 4.00
C THR A 463 -13.20 -18.50 4.88
N GLY A 464 -13.59 -17.84 5.98
CA GLY A 464 -14.94 -17.99 6.46
C GLY A 464 -15.77 -17.96 5.19
N ILE A 465 -16.38 -19.09 4.88
CA ILE A 465 -17.11 -19.30 3.63
C ILE A 465 -17.99 -18.07 3.48
N ARG A 466 -17.83 -17.30 2.40
CA ARG A 466 -18.63 -16.09 2.22
C ARG A 466 -20.03 -16.53 1.80
N PRO A 467 -21.01 -16.55 2.72
CA PRO A 467 -22.32 -17.06 2.38
C PRO A 467 -23.00 -16.11 1.40
N LEU A 468 -23.93 -16.63 0.63
CA LEU A 468 -24.89 -15.82 -0.07
C LEU A 468 -26.04 -15.49 0.89
N ILE A 469 -26.28 -14.20 1.12
CA ILE A 469 -27.41 -13.75 1.95
C ILE A 469 -28.57 -13.32 1.06
N TYR A 470 -29.77 -13.77 1.38
CA TYR A 470 -30.98 -13.47 0.61
C TYR A 470 -32.22 -13.40 1.50
N THR A 471 -33.26 -12.73 1.02
CA THR A 471 -34.59 -12.75 1.61
C THR A 471 -35.39 -13.89 1.02
N LYS A 472 -36.30 -14.48 1.79
CA LYS A 472 -37.34 -15.40 1.32
C LYS A 472 -38.50 -15.38 2.29
N GLU A 473 -39.73 -15.26 1.79
CA GLU A 473 -40.96 -15.25 2.60
C GLU A 473 -40.93 -14.21 3.75
N GLY A 474 -40.27 -13.08 3.50
CA GLY A 474 -40.10 -12.01 4.49
C GLY A 474 -39.04 -12.26 5.57
N ASN A 475 -38.24 -13.33 5.46
CA ASN A 475 -37.16 -13.69 6.37
C ASN A 475 -35.80 -13.68 5.68
N ILE A 476 -34.71 -13.64 6.46
CA ILE A 476 -33.33 -13.62 5.97
C ILE A 476 -32.71 -15.00 6.09
N TYR A 477 -32.05 -15.43 5.02
CA TYR A 477 -31.37 -16.71 4.91
C TYR A 477 -29.91 -16.52 4.50
N SER A 478 -29.07 -17.44 4.97
CA SER A 478 -27.67 -17.59 4.60
C SER A 478 -27.50 -18.92 3.88
N TYR A 479 -26.87 -18.91 2.72
CA TYR A 479 -26.46 -20.11 2.00
C TYR A 479 -24.95 -20.24 1.96
N ASP A 480 -24.45 -21.35 2.49
CA ASP A 480 -23.06 -21.78 2.39
C ASP A 480 -22.87 -22.59 1.08
N PRO A 481 -22.18 -22.02 0.07
CA PRO A 481 -21.98 -22.67 -1.23
C PRO A 481 -21.00 -23.85 -1.21
N GLU A 482 -20.16 -23.96 -0.19
CA GLU A 482 -19.11 -24.99 -0.12
C GLU A 482 -19.64 -26.26 0.56
N ASN A 483 -20.51 -26.09 1.55
CA ASN A 483 -21.14 -27.20 2.27
C ASN A 483 -22.57 -27.49 1.84
N ASP A 484 -23.15 -26.65 0.97
CA ASP A 484 -24.55 -26.74 0.52
C ASP A 484 -25.55 -26.68 1.68
N ILE A 485 -25.35 -25.71 2.59
CA ILE A 485 -26.15 -25.54 3.80
C ILE A 485 -26.95 -24.23 3.71
N ILE A 486 -28.26 -24.34 3.90
CA ILE A 486 -29.15 -23.18 4.08
C ILE A 486 -29.48 -23.04 5.56
N GLN A 487 -29.35 -21.82 6.06
CA GLN A 487 -29.70 -21.46 7.43
C GLN A 487 -30.61 -20.23 7.42
N ALA A 488 -31.74 -20.30 8.12
CA ALA A 488 -32.55 -19.12 8.43
C ALA A 488 -31.83 -18.29 9.51
N LEU A 489 -31.59 -17.01 9.24
CA LEU A 489 -31.10 -16.05 10.23
C LEU A 489 -32.25 -15.37 10.98
N THR A 490 -33.44 -15.34 10.39
CA THR A 490 -34.69 -14.89 11.03
C THR A 490 -35.81 -15.90 10.76
N ASP A 491 -36.81 -15.99 11.63
CA ASP A 491 -37.93 -16.95 11.51
C ASP A 491 -39.31 -16.37 11.83
N ASN A 492 -39.39 -15.07 12.08
CA ASN A 492 -40.58 -14.36 12.57
C ASN A 492 -41.16 -13.35 11.57
N GLY A 493 -40.54 -13.19 10.39
CA GLY A 493 -41.02 -12.34 9.32
C GLY A 493 -42.13 -12.97 8.49
N ASP A 494 -42.83 -12.13 7.73
CA ASP A 494 -43.82 -12.53 6.72
C ASP A 494 -43.79 -11.55 5.53
N LEU A 495 -44.56 -11.84 4.47
CA LEU A 495 -44.65 -11.00 3.27
C LEU A 495 -45.49 -9.72 3.46
N SER A 496 -45.88 -9.38 4.69
CA SER A 496 -46.49 -8.09 4.99
C SER A 496 -45.41 -7.04 5.23
N TRP A 497 -45.66 -5.82 4.74
CA TRP A 497 -44.79 -4.67 4.94
C TRP A 497 -44.48 -4.35 6.42
N GLU A 498 -45.32 -4.82 7.35
CA GLU A 498 -45.14 -4.57 8.79
C GLU A 498 -44.08 -5.48 9.43
N ASN A 499 -43.96 -6.73 8.95
CA ASN A 499 -43.13 -7.74 9.60
C ASN A 499 -41.99 -8.27 8.71
N SER A 500 -41.89 -7.83 7.45
CA SER A 500 -40.86 -8.29 6.52
C SER A 500 -39.47 -7.73 6.87
N TYR A 501 -38.46 -8.60 6.82
CA TYR A 501 -37.05 -8.22 6.71
C TYR A 501 -36.66 -8.06 5.24
N TYR A 502 -35.91 -7.01 4.90
CA TYR A 502 -35.50 -6.70 3.53
C TYR A 502 -34.10 -6.05 3.47
N ASN A 503 -33.56 -5.89 2.26
CA ASN A 503 -32.26 -5.26 1.98
C ASN A 503 -31.08 -5.86 2.81
N PRO A 504 -30.84 -7.18 2.78
CA PRO A 504 -29.82 -7.79 3.62
C PRO A 504 -28.40 -7.58 3.08
N LEU A 505 -27.54 -6.91 3.84
CA LEU A 505 -26.16 -6.60 3.48
C LEU A 505 -25.18 -7.39 4.35
N LEU A 506 -24.43 -8.29 3.71
CA LEU A 506 -23.33 -9.02 4.36
C LEU A 506 -22.11 -8.09 4.57
N SER A 507 -21.50 -8.13 5.75
CA SER A 507 -20.26 -7.42 6.06
C SER A 507 -19.10 -7.95 5.22
N THR A 508 -18.09 -7.11 4.98
CA THR A 508 -17.01 -7.50 4.08
C THR A 508 -16.21 -8.68 4.61
N ASP A 509 -16.04 -8.81 5.93
CA ASP A 509 -15.42 -9.96 6.61
C ASP A 509 -16.33 -11.19 6.75
N SER A 510 -17.57 -11.13 6.25
CA SER A 510 -18.56 -12.23 6.33
C SER A 510 -18.88 -12.66 7.76
N GLN A 511 -18.86 -11.74 8.73
CA GLN A 511 -19.22 -12.01 10.12
C GLN A 511 -20.63 -11.53 10.49
N PHE A 512 -21.11 -10.48 9.82
CA PHE A 512 -22.33 -9.77 10.19
C PHE A 512 -23.25 -9.59 9.00
N VAL A 513 -24.55 -9.53 9.25
CA VAL A 513 -25.58 -9.18 8.26
C VAL A 513 -26.38 -8.01 8.80
N ALA A 514 -26.37 -6.90 8.08
CA ALA A 514 -27.25 -5.76 8.36
C ALA A 514 -28.53 -5.88 7.53
N VAL A 515 -29.69 -5.66 8.13
CA VAL A 515 -30.99 -5.87 7.50
C VAL A 515 -31.93 -4.73 7.86
N GLU A 516 -32.90 -4.47 7.00
CA GLU A 516 -33.93 -3.47 7.25
C GLU A 516 -35.26 -4.11 7.65
N THR A 517 -35.96 -3.45 8.57
CA THR A 517 -37.39 -3.64 8.79
C THR A 517 -38.10 -2.31 8.54
N ARG A 518 -39.43 -2.31 8.67
CA ARG A 518 -40.22 -1.07 8.58
C ARG A 518 -39.77 0.00 9.58
N SER A 519 -39.36 -0.40 10.78
CA SER A 519 -39.09 0.51 11.89
C SER A 519 -37.64 0.55 12.34
N SER A 520 -36.77 -0.34 11.85
CA SER A 520 -35.41 -0.47 12.38
C SER A 520 -34.38 -0.95 11.36
N PHE A 521 -33.12 -0.65 11.62
CA PHE A 521 -31.97 -1.39 11.10
C PHE A 521 -31.52 -2.41 12.13
N ILE A 522 -31.28 -3.65 11.73
CA ILE A 522 -30.89 -4.74 12.63
C ILE A 522 -29.58 -5.32 12.13
N ILE A 523 -28.66 -5.60 13.05
CA ILE A 523 -27.40 -6.26 12.76
C ILE A 523 -27.43 -7.64 13.42
N LEU A 524 -27.24 -8.67 12.59
CA LEU A 524 -27.24 -10.07 12.96
C LEU A 524 -25.83 -10.65 12.84
N ASP A 525 -25.48 -11.63 13.66
CA ASP A 525 -24.41 -12.57 13.31
C ASP A 525 -24.93 -13.66 12.35
N LEU A 526 -24.03 -14.50 11.82
CA LEU A 526 -24.40 -15.64 10.97
C LEU A 526 -25.13 -16.78 11.70
N GLN A 527 -25.36 -16.66 13.01
CA GLN A 527 -26.22 -17.57 13.78
C GLN A 527 -27.65 -17.01 13.94
N GLY A 528 -27.91 -15.80 13.46
CA GLY A 528 -29.20 -15.11 13.59
C GLY A 528 -29.38 -14.39 14.92
N ASN A 529 -28.33 -14.23 15.73
CA ASN A 529 -28.42 -13.43 16.96
C ASN A 529 -28.40 -11.95 16.60
N VAL A 530 -29.36 -11.20 17.15
CA VAL A 530 -29.37 -9.73 17.07
C VAL A 530 -28.27 -9.17 17.96
N LEU A 531 -27.29 -8.50 17.33
CA LEU A 531 -26.21 -7.81 18.02
C LEU A 531 -26.63 -6.40 18.41
N GLU A 532 -27.24 -5.68 17.46
CA GLU A 532 -27.62 -4.28 17.63
C GLU A 532 -28.88 -3.96 16.79
N SER A 533 -29.68 -2.99 17.25
CA SER A 533 -30.88 -2.53 16.55
C SER A 533 -31.04 -1.02 16.68
N TRP A 534 -31.25 -0.34 15.56
CA TRP A 534 -31.42 1.11 15.48
C TRP A 534 -32.81 1.46 14.96
N GLU A 535 -33.58 2.22 15.74
CA GLU A 535 -34.89 2.69 15.31
C GLU A 535 -34.77 3.74 14.19
N LYS A 536 -35.58 3.56 13.13
CA LYS A 536 -35.78 4.57 12.08
C LYS A 536 -36.54 5.74 12.68
N THR A 537 -35.97 6.93 12.54
CA THR A 537 -36.49 8.21 13.01
C THR A 537 -37.49 8.84 12.05
N SER A 538 -37.29 8.63 10.76
CA SER A 538 -38.16 9.14 9.70
C SER A 538 -39.50 8.42 9.71
N LYS A 539 -40.55 9.13 9.31
CA LYS A 539 -41.81 8.46 8.97
C LYS A 539 -41.60 7.55 7.76
N PRO A 540 -42.28 6.40 7.69
CA PRO A 540 -42.16 5.46 6.56
C PRO A 540 -42.33 6.12 5.18
N ASP A 541 -43.14 7.18 5.09
CA ASP A 541 -43.45 7.88 3.84
C ASP A 541 -42.31 8.80 3.34
N ILE A 542 -41.27 9.05 4.17
CA ILE A 542 -40.11 9.87 3.82
C ILE A 542 -38.98 9.00 3.23
N MET A 543 -38.93 7.70 3.58
CA MET A 543 -37.98 6.73 3.03
C MET A 543 -36.49 7.15 3.07
N ALA A 544 -36.12 8.12 3.90
CA ALA A 544 -34.78 8.69 3.94
C ALA A 544 -33.87 8.09 5.01
N ASP A 545 -34.42 7.23 5.88
CA ASP A 545 -33.60 6.34 6.70
C ASP A 545 -33.38 5.04 5.93
N THR A 546 -32.20 4.92 5.33
CA THR A 546 -31.81 3.76 4.51
C THR A 546 -30.53 3.13 5.00
N LEU A 547 -30.45 1.81 4.85
CA LEU A 547 -29.19 1.09 4.98
C LEU A 547 -28.39 1.26 3.70
N VAL A 548 -27.13 1.71 3.84
CA VAL A 548 -26.32 2.15 2.69
C VAL A 548 -25.20 1.14 2.37
N GLY A 549 -24.70 0.42 3.37
CA GLY A 549 -23.78 -0.70 3.18
C GLY A 549 -22.50 -0.63 3.98
N TRP A 550 -21.56 -1.49 3.64
CA TRP A 550 -20.31 -1.70 4.39
C TRP A 550 -19.10 -1.17 3.63
N ASP A 551 -18.11 -0.62 4.35
CA ASP A 551 -16.78 -0.37 3.80
C ASP A 551 -15.81 -1.54 4.06
N PHE A 552 -14.63 -1.48 3.46
CA PHE A 552 -13.55 -2.47 3.57
C PHE A 552 -12.99 -2.64 4.99
N GLN A 553 -13.33 -1.75 5.91
CA GLN A 553 -12.95 -1.82 7.31
C GLN A 553 -14.08 -2.40 8.18
N ASN A 554 -15.15 -2.92 7.56
CA ASN A 554 -16.37 -3.41 8.20
C ASN A 554 -17.12 -2.34 9.00
N ASN A 555 -17.01 -1.07 8.63
CA ASN A 555 -17.95 -0.08 9.15
C ASN A 555 -19.25 -0.14 8.35
N LEU A 556 -20.38 -0.17 9.05
CA LEU A 556 -21.71 -0.05 8.48
C LEU A 556 -22.10 1.41 8.32
N TYR A 557 -22.71 1.74 7.19
CA TYR A 557 -23.26 3.05 6.92
C TYR A 557 -24.78 2.96 6.75
N PHE A 558 -25.47 3.90 7.39
CA PHE A 558 -26.90 4.12 7.20
C PHE A 558 -27.20 5.62 7.30
N THR A 559 -28.35 6.02 6.76
CA THR A 559 -28.81 7.39 6.82
C THR A 559 -29.85 7.58 7.91
N ARG A 560 -29.87 8.77 8.51
CA ARG A 560 -30.81 9.16 9.56
C ARG A 560 -31.38 10.55 9.30
N THR A 561 -32.69 10.65 9.22
CA THR A 561 -33.41 11.88 8.93
C THR A 561 -33.66 12.68 10.19
N ILE A 562 -33.28 13.95 10.18
CA ILE A 562 -33.57 14.90 11.24
C ILE A 562 -34.69 15.84 10.76
N GLY A 563 -35.79 15.90 11.50
CA GLY A 563 -36.99 16.66 11.12
C GLY A 563 -38.05 15.81 10.42
N ASP A 564 -39.11 16.45 9.91
CA ASP A 564 -40.29 15.77 9.37
C ASP A 564 -40.87 16.55 8.17
N CYS A 565 -41.62 15.87 7.32
CA CYS A 565 -42.39 16.49 6.27
C CYS A 565 -43.66 17.15 6.84
N ILE A 566 -43.71 18.48 6.84
CA ILE A 566 -44.86 19.26 7.32
C ILE A 566 -45.62 19.82 6.12
N ILE A 567 -46.81 19.27 5.87
CA ILE A 567 -47.71 19.70 4.80
C ILE A 567 -48.83 20.54 5.42
N THR A 568 -48.94 21.80 5.00
CA THR A 568 -50.02 22.72 5.36
C THR A 568 -50.66 23.32 4.11
N ASP A 569 -51.86 23.89 4.23
CA ASP A 569 -52.60 24.52 3.11
C ASP A 569 -51.79 25.56 2.31
N ASN A 570 -50.74 26.15 2.90
CA ASN A 570 -49.96 27.25 2.31
C ASN A 570 -48.47 26.94 2.14
N LYS A 571 -47.95 25.82 2.65
CA LYS A 571 -46.51 25.51 2.61
C LYS A 571 -46.23 24.02 2.84
N ILE A 572 -45.24 23.51 2.11
CA ILE A 572 -44.62 22.20 2.31
C ILE A 572 -43.19 22.44 2.81
N ILE A 573 -42.88 21.87 3.96
CA ILE A 573 -41.56 21.95 4.60
C ILE A 573 -41.03 20.52 4.70
N GLY A 574 -39.80 20.30 4.27
CA GLY A 574 -39.14 19.01 4.40
C GLY A 574 -38.39 18.84 5.72
N PRO A 575 -37.74 17.69 5.89
CA PRO A 575 -36.84 17.48 7.02
C PRO A 575 -35.72 18.53 7.02
N ASP A 576 -35.11 18.75 8.19
CA ASP A 576 -34.04 19.72 8.38
C ASP A 576 -32.79 19.30 7.59
N HIS A 577 -32.37 18.03 7.75
CA HIS A 577 -31.28 17.39 7.01
C HIS A 577 -31.33 15.86 7.14
N VAL A 578 -30.50 15.17 6.37
CA VAL A 578 -30.30 13.71 6.47
C VAL A 578 -28.83 13.46 6.79
N GLU A 579 -28.55 12.77 7.88
CA GLU A 579 -27.22 12.46 8.38
C GLU A 579 -26.72 11.13 7.81
N LEU A 580 -25.44 11.05 7.46
CA LEU A 580 -24.74 9.79 7.24
C LEU A 580 -24.11 9.34 8.55
N ILE A 581 -24.51 8.18 9.05
CA ILE A 581 -23.98 7.57 10.26
C ILE A 581 -23.04 6.44 9.87
N ARG A 582 -21.90 6.36 10.56
CA ARG A 582 -20.97 5.24 10.51
C ARG A 582 -21.01 4.49 11.84
N PHE A 583 -21.16 3.17 11.78
CA PHE A 583 -21.19 2.28 12.93
C PHE A 583 -20.15 1.18 12.79
N ASN A 584 -19.37 0.93 13.85
CA ASN A 584 -18.42 -0.17 13.90
C ASN A 584 -18.98 -1.30 14.79
N PRO A 585 -19.34 -2.47 14.24
CA PRO A 585 -19.93 -3.56 15.01
C PRO A 585 -18.96 -4.23 15.99
N GLN A 586 -17.65 -4.07 15.81
CA GLN A 586 -16.65 -4.69 16.70
C GLN A 586 -16.41 -3.84 17.95
N THR A 587 -16.42 -2.51 17.82
CA THR A 587 -16.23 -1.59 18.96
C THR A 587 -17.55 -1.07 19.52
N GLU A 588 -18.66 -1.28 18.82
CA GLU A 588 -19.99 -0.72 19.11
C GLU A 588 -20.03 0.83 19.04
N ASP A 589 -19.00 1.45 18.44
CA ASP A 589 -18.95 2.90 18.28
C ASP A 589 -19.76 3.38 17.08
N SER A 590 -20.44 4.52 17.24
CA SER A 590 -21.11 5.21 16.14
C SER A 590 -20.74 6.69 16.08
N GLU A 591 -20.71 7.24 14.87
CA GLU A 591 -20.48 8.65 14.64
C GLU A 591 -21.28 9.19 13.45
N THR A 592 -21.70 10.45 13.54
CA THR A 592 -22.25 11.20 12.41
C THR A 592 -21.09 11.75 11.58
N ILE A 593 -20.99 11.33 10.32
CA ILE A 593 -19.89 11.70 9.43
C ILE A 593 -20.12 13.06 8.78
N THR A 594 -21.28 13.22 8.14
CA THR A 594 -21.68 14.42 7.39
C THR A 594 -23.18 14.43 7.16
N ASP A 595 -23.72 15.58 6.78
CA ASP A 595 -25.07 15.68 6.23
C ASP A 595 -25.04 15.38 4.73
N LEU A 596 -26.04 14.68 4.23
CA LEU A 596 -26.24 14.46 2.80
C LEU A 596 -26.54 15.80 2.12
N ALA A 597 -25.88 16.03 0.99
CA ALA A 597 -26.13 17.20 0.18
C ALA A 597 -27.53 17.14 -0.44
N ARG A 598 -28.26 18.26 -0.37
CA ARG A 598 -29.59 18.38 -0.95
C ARG A 598 -29.52 18.53 -2.47
N LEU A 599 -30.27 17.69 -3.18
CA LEU A 599 -30.17 17.55 -4.65
C LEU A 599 -31.14 18.47 -5.43
N ASP A 600 -32.10 19.11 -4.75
CA ASP A 600 -33.10 20.00 -5.35
C ASP A 600 -33.36 21.26 -4.49
N ASP A 601 -33.56 22.41 -5.13
CA ASP A 601 -33.79 23.71 -4.49
C ASP A 601 -35.20 23.89 -3.88
N ALA A 602 -36.11 22.93 -4.04
CA ALA A 602 -37.42 22.93 -3.40
C ALA A 602 -37.32 22.80 -1.88
N SER A 603 -38.00 23.66 -1.12
CA SER A 603 -37.90 23.76 0.35
C SER A 603 -38.31 22.51 1.15
N HIS A 604 -38.67 21.44 0.45
CA HIS A 604 -39.13 20.18 0.98
C HIS A 604 -38.42 18.98 0.35
N ALA A 605 -37.35 19.24 -0.40
CA ALA A 605 -36.46 18.23 -0.95
C ALA A 605 -35.45 17.78 0.11
N TYR A 606 -35.10 16.50 0.03
CA TYR A 606 -34.11 15.82 0.84
C TYR A 606 -33.42 14.76 -0.02
N SER A 607 -32.39 14.12 0.52
CA SER A 607 -31.63 13.10 -0.21
C SER A 607 -31.77 11.77 0.50
N ILE A 608 -31.96 10.71 -0.27
CA ILE A 608 -32.07 9.35 0.24
C ILE A 608 -30.75 8.66 -0.06
N GLY A 609 -30.12 8.08 0.97
CA GLY A 609 -28.91 7.28 0.79
C GLY A 609 -29.20 6.02 -0.02
N HIS A 610 -28.33 5.66 -0.94
CA HIS A 610 -28.49 4.48 -1.79
C HIS A 610 -27.40 3.44 -1.52
N LYS A 611 -26.12 3.79 -1.70
CA LYS A 611 -25.01 2.84 -1.53
C LYS A 611 -23.69 3.53 -1.17
N ILE A 612 -22.85 2.90 -0.35
CA ILE A 612 -21.51 3.38 0.01
C ILE A 612 -20.45 2.69 -0.86
N SER A 613 -19.38 3.41 -1.23
CA SER A 613 -18.23 2.84 -1.92
C SER A 613 -17.42 1.91 -1.00
N PHE A 614 -16.74 0.90 -1.57
CA PHE A 614 -15.92 -0.04 -0.78
C PHE A 614 -14.93 0.67 0.13
N ASP A 615 -14.32 1.75 -0.37
CA ASP A 615 -13.31 2.52 0.32
C ASP A 615 -13.89 3.55 1.31
N GLY A 616 -15.21 3.62 1.46
CA GLY A 616 -15.93 4.52 2.37
C GLY A 616 -15.88 6.00 1.96
N LYS A 617 -15.45 6.34 0.74
CA LYS A 617 -15.23 7.74 0.32
C LYS A 617 -16.39 8.38 -0.42
N TYR A 618 -17.24 7.60 -1.06
CA TYR A 618 -18.33 8.08 -1.90
C TYR A 618 -19.66 7.45 -1.49
N LEU A 619 -20.68 8.29 -1.42
CA LEU A 619 -22.06 7.91 -1.16
C LEU A 619 -22.90 8.16 -2.42
N ALA A 620 -23.54 7.11 -2.93
CA ALA A 620 -24.59 7.22 -3.92
C ALA A 620 -25.90 7.62 -3.24
N MET A 621 -26.65 8.53 -3.86
CA MET A 621 -27.87 9.14 -3.32
C MET A 621 -28.89 9.39 -4.43
N ILE A 622 -30.16 9.37 -4.09
CA ILE A 622 -31.27 9.77 -4.97
C ILE A 622 -32.02 10.96 -4.37
N ASN A 623 -32.67 11.74 -5.24
CA ASN A 623 -33.46 12.90 -4.81
C ASN A 623 -34.85 12.46 -4.33
N GLY A 624 -35.26 12.96 -3.16
CA GLY A 624 -36.59 12.78 -2.58
C GLY A 624 -37.25 14.11 -2.24
N ALA A 625 -38.58 14.15 -2.20
CA ALA A 625 -39.33 15.32 -1.78
C ALA A 625 -40.63 14.93 -1.08
N CYS A 626 -41.07 15.75 -0.11
CA CYS A 626 -42.30 15.47 0.66
C CYS A 626 -43.61 15.45 -0.15
N SER A 627 -43.61 15.96 -1.39
CA SER A 627 -44.84 16.13 -2.19
C SER A 627 -44.71 15.74 -3.66
N VAL A 628 -43.50 15.39 -4.10
CA VAL A 628 -43.17 15.01 -5.46
C VAL A 628 -42.39 13.71 -5.34
N GLY A 629 -42.73 12.71 -6.16
CA GLY A 629 -42.18 11.36 -6.07
C GLY A 629 -40.66 11.27 -6.22
N LEU A 630 -40.15 10.08 -5.94
CA LEU A 630 -38.72 9.73 -6.03
C LEU A 630 -38.18 9.95 -7.45
N SER A 631 -36.96 10.47 -7.54
CA SER A 631 -36.19 10.50 -8.79
C SER A 631 -35.47 9.16 -9.00
N ASP A 632 -35.43 8.67 -10.23
CA ASP A 632 -34.62 7.54 -10.67
C ASP A 632 -33.14 7.90 -10.89
N LYS A 633 -32.82 9.19 -10.97
CA LYS A 633 -31.45 9.67 -11.16
C LYS A 633 -30.57 9.49 -9.92
N LEU A 634 -29.40 8.90 -10.12
CA LEU A 634 -28.37 8.71 -9.11
C LEU A 634 -27.37 9.89 -9.07
N TYR A 635 -26.93 10.22 -7.86
CA TYR A 635 -25.93 11.26 -7.59
C TYR A 635 -24.88 10.70 -6.64
N TYR A 636 -23.62 11.13 -6.79
CA TYR A 636 -22.51 10.68 -5.96
C TYR A 636 -21.93 11.85 -5.19
N MET A 637 -21.91 11.72 -3.87
CA MET A 637 -21.29 12.67 -2.96
C MET A 637 -19.95 12.13 -2.47
N ASN A 638 -18.89 12.90 -2.64
CA ASN A 638 -17.65 12.65 -1.92
C ASN A 638 -17.81 13.08 -0.47
N ILE A 639 -17.65 12.15 0.47
CA ILE A 639 -17.99 12.34 1.88
C ILE A 639 -17.09 13.39 2.54
N GLU A 640 -15.79 13.42 2.21
CA GLU A 640 -14.84 14.35 2.81
C GLU A 640 -15.04 15.80 2.33
N SER A 641 -15.28 15.98 1.03
CA SER A 641 -15.38 17.31 0.42
C SER A 641 -16.81 17.85 0.32
N GLY A 642 -17.82 17.00 0.48
CA GLY A 642 -19.23 17.30 0.26
C GLY A 642 -19.61 17.56 -1.20
N LYS A 643 -18.69 17.34 -2.15
CA LYS A 643 -18.93 17.61 -3.56
C LYS A 643 -19.86 16.54 -4.16
N VAL A 644 -20.92 16.98 -4.84
CA VAL A 644 -21.90 16.13 -5.53
C VAL A 644 -21.67 16.13 -7.04
N ILE A 645 -21.86 14.98 -7.68
CA ILE A 645 -21.81 14.77 -9.13
C ILE A 645 -23.06 13.99 -9.55
N GLN A 646 -23.73 14.40 -10.63
CA GLN A 646 -24.85 13.67 -11.22
C GLN A 646 -24.35 12.62 -12.23
N ASP A 647 -24.94 11.43 -12.23
CA ASP A 647 -24.54 10.28 -13.08
C ASP A 647 -24.43 10.63 -14.58
N THR A 648 -25.33 11.48 -15.10
CA THR A 648 -25.30 11.92 -16.51
C THR A 648 -24.12 12.80 -16.90
N ASP A 649 -23.50 13.51 -15.95
CA ASP A 649 -22.34 14.39 -16.23
C ASP A 649 -21.01 13.62 -16.23
N TYR A 650 -21.05 12.34 -15.89
CA TYR A 650 -19.88 11.56 -15.53
C TYR A 650 -20.11 10.05 -15.78
N LEU A 651 -19.94 9.60 -17.03
CA LEU A 651 -19.61 8.19 -17.34
C LEU A 651 -18.25 7.73 -16.71
N ARG A 652 -17.86 8.24 -15.53
CA ARG A 652 -16.58 7.99 -14.85
C ARG A 652 -16.63 8.06 -13.32
N VAL A 653 -17.76 8.35 -12.67
CA VAL A 653 -17.82 8.36 -11.19
C VAL A 653 -19.05 7.57 -10.75
N ASP A 654 -19.04 6.29 -11.04
CA ASP A 654 -19.67 5.32 -10.14
C ASP A 654 -18.57 4.35 -9.70
N PRO A 655 -18.30 4.21 -8.39
CA PRO A 655 -17.37 3.21 -7.87
C PRO A 655 -17.90 1.76 -8.00
N TYR A 656 -19.16 1.56 -8.38
CA TYR A 656 -19.81 0.24 -8.56
C TYR A 656 -20.76 0.08 -9.77
N ASN A 657 -21.13 1.12 -10.54
CA ASN A 657 -21.89 0.89 -11.79
C ASN A 657 -20.99 0.35 -12.90
N ASP A 658 -21.43 -0.82 -13.33
CA ASP A 658 -21.40 -1.46 -14.65
C ASP A 658 -21.49 -0.59 -15.94
N ASP A 659 -21.52 0.75 -15.89
CA ASP A 659 -21.64 1.60 -17.11
C ASP A 659 -20.31 1.97 -17.77
N GLN A 660 -19.18 1.53 -17.20
CA GLN A 660 -17.89 1.60 -17.91
C GLN A 660 -17.82 0.66 -19.12
N PHE A 661 -18.72 -0.34 -19.16
CA PHE A 661 -18.90 -1.24 -20.29
C PHE A 661 -20.32 -1.09 -20.83
N PRO A 662 -20.55 -0.20 -21.81
CA PRO A 662 -21.85 -0.13 -22.46
C PRO A 662 -22.14 -1.48 -23.12
N VAL A 663 -22.99 -2.28 -22.49
CA VAL A 663 -23.64 -3.41 -23.14
C VAL A 663 -24.54 -2.77 -24.18
N GLN A 664 -24.24 -2.99 -25.47
CA GLN A 664 -25.11 -2.49 -26.52
C GLN A 664 -26.49 -3.10 -26.34
N GLU A 665 -27.47 -2.26 -25.99
CA GLU A 665 -28.87 -2.60 -26.22
C GLU A 665 -29.03 -2.86 -27.72
N ASP A 666 -29.32 -4.12 -28.06
CA ASP A 666 -29.82 -4.43 -29.39
C ASP A 666 -31.19 -3.75 -29.54
N ASP A 667 -31.52 -3.28 -30.74
CA ASP A 667 -32.81 -2.65 -31.04
C ASP A 667 -34.00 -3.55 -30.62
N ASN A 668 -33.78 -4.86 -30.47
CA ASN A 668 -34.78 -5.85 -30.07
C ASN A 668 -34.77 -6.23 -28.57
N TYR A 669 -33.85 -5.72 -27.74
CA TYR A 669 -33.74 -6.13 -26.33
C TYR A 669 -33.60 -4.94 -25.39
N ILE A 670 -34.08 -5.08 -24.15
CA ILE A 670 -33.79 -4.17 -23.02
C ILE A 670 -32.92 -4.91 -21.99
N VAL A 671 -31.98 -4.21 -21.36
CA VAL A 671 -31.20 -4.75 -20.24
C VAL A 671 -31.92 -4.39 -18.94
N LEU A 672 -32.20 -5.39 -18.10
CA LEU A 672 -32.96 -5.23 -16.87
C LEU A 672 -32.07 -5.11 -15.64
N ASP A 673 -30.96 -5.85 -15.63
CA ASP A 673 -30.09 -6.01 -14.49
C ASP A 673 -28.68 -6.39 -14.97
N LYS A 674 -27.64 -6.04 -14.21
CA LYS A 674 -26.23 -6.27 -14.57
C LYS A 674 -25.34 -6.33 -13.33
N ASN A 675 -24.27 -7.12 -13.44
CA ASN A 675 -23.31 -7.32 -12.35
C ASN A 675 -21.91 -7.70 -12.90
N LEU A 676 -20.91 -6.91 -12.53
CA LEU A 676 -19.50 -7.11 -12.91
C LEU A 676 -18.80 -8.15 -12.00
N SER A 677 -17.90 -8.95 -12.55
CA SER A 677 -17.05 -9.82 -11.74
C SER A 677 -16.10 -9.00 -10.85
N PRO A 678 -15.73 -9.47 -9.63
CA PRO A 678 -14.78 -8.79 -8.74
C PRO A 678 -13.46 -8.32 -9.39
N ASP A 679 -12.95 -9.00 -10.42
CA ASP A 679 -11.74 -8.62 -11.16
C ASP A 679 -12.00 -7.76 -12.42
N HIS A 680 -13.26 -7.46 -12.69
CA HIS A 680 -13.76 -6.68 -13.83
C HIS A 680 -13.47 -7.31 -15.21
N ASN A 681 -13.13 -8.60 -15.28
CA ASN A 681 -12.86 -9.30 -16.54
C ASN A 681 -14.13 -9.87 -17.20
N TYR A 682 -15.22 -10.02 -16.45
CA TYR A 682 -16.50 -10.53 -16.92
C TYR A 682 -17.66 -9.63 -16.48
N ILE A 683 -18.72 -9.63 -17.28
CA ILE A 683 -20.00 -9.00 -16.96
C ILE A 683 -21.11 -10.03 -17.14
N ALA A 684 -22.02 -10.08 -16.17
CA ALA A 684 -23.26 -10.83 -16.21
C ALA A 684 -24.42 -9.83 -16.32
N TYR A 685 -25.36 -10.03 -17.24
CA TYR A 685 -26.51 -9.13 -17.36
C TYR A 685 -27.76 -9.86 -17.85
N ILE A 686 -28.92 -9.40 -17.36
CA ILE A 686 -30.23 -9.87 -17.79
C ILE A 686 -30.72 -9.02 -18.95
N ARG A 687 -31.15 -9.66 -20.03
CA ARG A 687 -31.83 -9.00 -21.14
C ARG A 687 -33.20 -9.61 -21.39
N MET A 688 -34.13 -8.80 -21.87
CA MET A 688 -35.49 -9.21 -22.23
C MET A 688 -35.83 -8.71 -23.63
N GLU A 689 -36.51 -9.53 -24.42
CA GLU A 689 -36.94 -9.16 -25.77
C GLU A 689 -38.02 -8.05 -25.72
N LYS A 690 -37.84 -7.00 -26.52
CA LYS A 690 -38.80 -5.91 -26.69
C LYS A 690 -40.04 -6.44 -27.42
N ILE A 691 -41.19 -6.36 -26.77
CA ILE A 691 -42.46 -6.72 -27.40
C ILE A 691 -42.83 -5.62 -28.42
N ASN A 692 -42.75 -5.95 -29.71
CA ASN A 692 -43.18 -5.08 -30.81
C ASN A 692 -44.72 -4.97 -30.85
N ASN A 693 -45.29 -3.93 -30.22
CA ASN A 693 -46.33 -3.01 -30.74
C ASN A 693 -47.25 -2.43 -29.66
N GLU A 694 -47.48 -1.11 -29.77
CA GLU A 694 -48.60 -0.35 -29.23
C GLU A 694 -48.85 -0.45 -27.71
N ALA A 695 -47.97 0.15 -26.91
CA ALA A 695 -48.40 0.70 -25.63
C ALA A 695 -49.35 1.87 -25.93
N SER A 696 -50.67 1.61 -25.88
CA SER A 696 -51.64 2.67 -25.72
C SER A 696 -51.40 3.33 -24.37
N ASP A 697 -51.20 4.65 -24.36
CA ASP A 697 -51.26 5.49 -23.15
C ASP A 697 -52.51 5.10 -22.34
N SER A 698 -52.34 4.33 -21.27
CA SER A 698 -53.32 4.32 -20.18
C SER A 698 -52.97 5.50 -19.28
N GLU A 699 -53.98 6.28 -18.88
CA GLU A 699 -53.85 7.54 -18.14
C GLU A 699 -53.19 7.39 -16.74
N ASP A 700 -52.75 6.19 -16.34
CA ASP A 700 -52.25 5.87 -15.00
C ASP A 700 -50.75 5.54 -14.94
N GLY A 701 -49.99 5.58 -16.05
CA GLY A 701 -48.52 5.60 -16.03
C GLY A 701 -47.80 4.34 -15.52
N TYR A 702 -48.49 3.20 -15.33
CA TYR A 702 -47.86 1.93 -15.00
C TYR A 702 -47.62 1.08 -16.26
N PHE A 703 -46.37 0.63 -16.45
CA PHE A 703 -46.02 -0.39 -17.44
C PHE A 703 -46.69 -1.72 -17.07
N SER A 704 -47.60 -2.22 -17.91
CA SER A 704 -48.08 -3.61 -17.82
C SER A 704 -47.35 -4.47 -18.85
N VAL A 705 -46.50 -5.39 -18.40
CA VAL A 705 -45.91 -6.42 -19.26
C VAL A 705 -47.00 -7.46 -19.54
N PRO A 706 -47.33 -7.79 -20.81
CA PRO A 706 -48.30 -8.83 -21.13
C PRO A 706 -47.83 -10.20 -20.58
N GLU A 707 -48.73 -10.93 -19.91
CA GLU A 707 -48.49 -12.22 -19.21
C GLU A 707 -47.96 -13.38 -20.09
N GLU A 708 -47.88 -13.23 -21.41
CA GLU A 708 -47.45 -14.30 -22.30
C GLU A 708 -46.56 -13.73 -23.41
N THR A 709 -45.21 -13.84 -23.29
CA THR A 709 -44.22 -14.12 -24.36
C THR A 709 -42.80 -13.55 -24.16
N SER A 710 -42.51 -12.73 -23.13
CA SER A 710 -41.14 -12.22 -22.95
C SER A 710 -40.23 -13.24 -22.26
N THR A 711 -39.28 -13.83 -22.99
CA THR A 711 -38.20 -14.66 -22.41
C THR A 711 -37.07 -13.76 -21.94
N SER A 712 -36.73 -13.84 -20.65
CA SER A 712 -35.56 -13.21 -20.06
C SER A 712 -34.34 -14.12 -20.21
N GLU A 713 -33.17 -13.53 -20.47
CA GLU A 713 -31.92 -14.28 -20.66
C GLU A 713 -30.81 -13.65 -19.82
N LEU A 714 -30.07 -14.48 -19.08
CA LEU A 714 -28.81 -14.13 -18.45
C LEU A 714 -27.66 -14.34 -19.44
N ILE A 715 -26.91 -13.28 -19.71
CA ILE A 715 -25.74 -13.28 -20.57
C ILE A 715 -24.50 -13.06 -19.72
N ILE A 716 -23.50 -13.93 -19.89
CA ILE A 716 -22.20 -13.78 -19.26
C ILE A 716 -21.15 -13.67 -20.36
N THR A 717 -20.34 -12.62 -20.35
CA THR A 717 -19.33 -12.40 -21.37
C THR A 717 -18.10 -11.68 -20.83
N SER A 718 -16.98 -11.78 -21.56
CA SER A 718 -15.77 -11.06 -21.19
C SER A 718 -15.90 -9.57 -21.50
N THR A 719 -15.43 -8.74 -20.59
CA THR A 719 -15.35 -7.28 -20.79
C THR A 719 -14.32 -6.88 -21.87
N LYS A 720 -13.41 -7.79 -22.24
CA LYS A 720 -12.37 -7.58 -23.27
C LYS A 720 -12.76 -8.13 -24.63
N ASN A 721 -13.62 -9.15 -24.69
CA ASN A 721 -14.05 -9.79 -25.93
C ASN A 721 -15.48 -10.34 -25.79
N SER A 722 -16.44 -9.63 -26.39
CA SER A 722 -17.86 -9.96 -26.30
C SER A 722 -18.33 -11.06 -27.28
N GLN A 723 -17.42 -11.66 -28.05
CA GLN A 723 -17.77 -12.72 -29.01
C GLN A 723 -18.09 -14.05 -28.32
N ASP A 724 -17.42 -14.34 -27.20
CA ASP A 724 -17.65 -15.54 -26.41
C ASP A 724 -18.62 -15.20 -25.27
N LYS A 725 -19.79 -15.84 -25.28
CA LYS A 725 -20.83 -15.62 -24.26
C LYS A 725 -21.50 -16.92 -23.83
N ILE A 726 -21.85 -16.97 -22.56
CA ILE A 726 -22.77 -17.96 -21.99
C ILE A 726 -24.15 -17.31 -21.97
N VAL A 727 -25.17 -18.07 -22.38
CA VAL A 727 -26.57 -17.65 -22.37
C VAL A 727 -27.35 -18.66 -21.53
N ILE A 728 -28.12 -18.16 -20.56
CA ILE A 728 -29.02 -18.94 -19.73
C ILE A 728 -30.42 -18.36 -19.92
N ASP A 729 -31.35 -19.19 -20.37
CA ASP A 729 -32.75 -18.81 -20.55
C ASP A 729 -33.48 -18.78 -19.19
N ASP A 730 -34.57 -18.02 -19.11
CA ASP A 730 -35.46 -17.92 -17.95
C ASP A 730 -34.76 -17.41 -16.68
N ALA A 731 -33.95 -16.35 -16.81
CA ALA A 731 -33.27 -15.70 -15.69
C ALA A 731 -33.70 -14.23 -15.60
N ASP A 732 -34.22 -13.82 -14.45
CA ASP A 732 -34.94 -12.55 -14.29
C ASP A 732 -34.18 -11.50 -13.47
N SER A 733 -33.21 -11.91 -12.66
CA SER A 733 -32.31 -11.01 -11.94
C SER A 733 -30.96 -11.69 -11.68
N VAL A 734 -29.88 -10.90 -11.70
CA VAL A 734 -28.53 -11.35 -11.38
C VAL A 734 -28.14 -10.80 -10.01
N ILE A 735 -27.88 -11.68 -9.05
CA ILE A 735 -27.51 -11.26 -7.70
C ILE A 735 -26.04 -10.85 -7.66
N GLY A 736 -25.17 -11.70 -8.21
CA GLY A 736 -23.73 -11.40 -8.30
C GLY A 736 -22.83 -12.61 -8.17
N TRP A 737 -21.53 -12.34 -8.23
CA TRP A 737 -20.47 -13.33 -8.30
C TRP A 737 -20.00 -13.76 -6.92
N SER A 738 -19.63 -15.02 -6.77
CA SER A 738 -18.78 -15.41 -5.65
C SER A 738 -17.46 -14.63 -5.73
N SER A 739 -16.86 -14.41 -4.57
CA SER A 739 -15.62 -13.65 -4.43
C SER A 739 -14.44 -14.20 -5.25
N ASP A 740 -14.38 -15.52 -5.41
CA ASP A 740 -13.38 -16.22 -6.23
C ASP A 740 -13.79 -16.32 -7.72
N GLN A 741 -14.96 -15.79 -8.08
CA GLN A 741 -15.56 -15.79 -9.42
C GLN A 741 -15.88 -17.18 -9.98
N SER A 742 -15.81 -18.22 -9.15
CA SER A 742 -16.14 -19.58 -9.58
C SER A 742 -17.64 -19.80 -9.75
N LYS A 743 -18.47 -18.97 -9.11
CA LYS A 743 -19.92 -19.10 -9.04
C LYS A 743 -20.61 -17.76 -9.34
N LEU A 744 -21.80 -17.82 -9.94
CA LEU A 744 -22.66 -16.66 -10.20
C LEU A 744 -24.09 -16.99 -9.73
N ALA A 745 -24.64 -16.19 -8.82
CA ALA A 745 -26.00 -16.33 -8.33
C ALA A 745 -26.99 -15.49 -9.15
N TYR A 746 -28.14 -16.08 -9.45
CA TYR A 746 -29.23 -15.45 -10.19
C TYR A 746 -30.60 -16.00 -9.76
N ILE A 747 -31.67 -15.29 -10.11
CA ILE A 747 -33.04 -15.63 -9.75
C ILE A 747 -33.85 -15.92 -11.02
N GLU A 748 -34.65 -16.98 -10.98
CA GLU A 748 -35.69 -17.31 -11.94
C GLU A 748 -37.06 -17.15 -11.27
N LYS A 749 -38.00 -16.44 -11.89
CA LYS A 749 -39.34 -16.14 -11.38
C LYS A 749 -40.39 -16.90 -12.19
N ASP A 750 -41.37 -17.47 -11.49
CA ASP A 750 -42.49 -18.18 -12.13
C ASP A 750 -43.45 -17.23 -12.87
N SER A 751 -43.47 -15.94 -12.49
CA SER A 751 -44.26 -14.86 -13.11
C SER A 751 -43.63 -13.49 -12.83
N LEU A 752 -43.68 -12.58 -13.81
CA LEU A 752 -43.14 -11.22 -13.71
C LEU A 752 -44.15 -10.17 -13.21
N GLY A 753 -45.43 -10.53 -13.04
CA GLY A 753 -46.53 -9.59 -12.74
C GLY A 753 -47.00 -9.56 -11.28
N GLU A 754 -46.51 -10.46 -10.43
CA GLU A 754 -46.91 -10.52 -9.01
C GLU A 754 -45.98 -9.69 -8.12
N LEU A 755 -46.51 -9.16 -7.00
CA LEU A 755 -45.72 -8.37 -6.03
C LEU A 755 -44.63 -9.21 -5.35
N TYR A 756 -44.92 -10.49 -5.08
CA TYR A 756 -43.99 -11.46 -4.50
C TYR A 756 -44.10 -12.77 -5.27
N PRO A 757 -43.57 -12.82 -6.51
CA PRO A 757 -43.67 -14.01 -7.33
C PRO A 757 -42.93 -15.17 -6.66
N HIS A 758 -43.42 -16.37 -6.89
CA HIS A 758 -42.65 -17.56 -6.54
C HIS A 758 -41.40 -17.59 -7.43
N ALA A 759 -40.25 -17.82 -6.82
CA ALA A 759 -38.96 -17.70 -7.46
C ALA A 759 -38.01 -18.79 -6.98
N THR A 760 -37.00 -19.08 -7.78
CA THR A 760 -35.96 -20.06 -7.52
C THR A 760 -34.60 -19.35 -7.54
N LEU A 761 -33.86 -19.49 -6.43
CA LEU A 761 -32.48 -19.05 -6.35
C LEU A 761 -31.57 -20.10 -6.99
N LYS A 762 -30.76 -19.69 -7.96
CA LYS A 762 -29.85 -20.57 -8.69
C LYS A 762 -28.42 -20.06 -8.65
N ILE A 763 -27.47 -21.00 -8.70
CA ILE A 763 -26.05 -20.72 -8.85
C ILE A 763 -25.54 -21.42 -10.09
N LEU A 764 -24.93 -20.66 -10.99
CA LEU A 764 -24.08 -21.19 -12.05
C LEU A 764 -22.68 -21.39 -11.49
N ASP A 765 -22.25 -22.64 -11.38
CA ASP A 765 -20.86 -23.00 -11.08
C ASP A 765 -20.09 -23.11 -12.41
N LEU A 766 -19.18 -22.17 -12.62
CA LEU A 766 -18.39 -22.05 -13.85
C LEU A 766 -17.26 -23.07 -13.91
N THR A 767 -16.81 -23.60 -12.77
CA THR A 767 -15.73 -24.60 -12.71
C THR A 767 -16.23 -25.97 -13.12
N GLU A 768 -17.45 -26.33 -12.71
CA GLU A 768 -18.09 -27.59 -13.05
C GLU A 768 -19.04 -27.48 -14.25
N SER A 769 -19.32 -26.25 -14.72
CA SER A 769 -20.30 -25.97 -15.77
C SER A 769 -21.69 -26.55 -15.44
N LYS A 770 -22.14 -26.36 -14.19
CA LYS A 770 -23.42 -26.87 -13.68
C LYS A 770 -24.27 -25.75 -13.09
N ILE A 771 -25.58 -25.91 -13.15
CA ILE A 771 -26.53 -25.04 -12.45
C ILE A 771 -27.02 -25.78 -11.21
N ILE A 772 -26.86 -25.15 -10.05
CA ILE A 772 -27.33 -25.63 -8.75
C ILE A 772 -28.61 -24.86 -8.42
N THR A 773 -29.67 -25.59 -8.06
CA THR A 773 -30.85 -24.99 -7.44
C THR A 773 -30.60 -24.90 -5.94
N VAL A 774 -30.52 -23.68 -5.43
CA VAL A 774 -30.22 -23.41 -4.01
C VAL A 774 -31.50 -23.51 -3.20
N ASP A 775 -32.48 -22.66 -3.52
CA ASP A 775 -33.71 -22.54 -2.73
C ASP A 775 -34.89 -22.11 -3.62
N ASN A 776 -36.11 -22.27 -3.13
CA ASN A 776 -37.34 -21.81 -3.76
C ASN A 776 -38.32 -21.22 -2.73
N GLY A 777 -39.11 -20.25 -3.16
CA GLY A 777 -40.13 -19.62 -2.34
C GLY A 777 -40.61 -18.29 -2.90
N GLN A 778 -41.47 -17.61 -2.15
CA GLN A 778 -41.98 -16.28 -2.54
C GLN A 778 -41.08 -15.16 -2.05
N GLY A 779 -40.92 -14.12 -2.87
CA GLY A 779 -40.16 -12.92 -2.49
C GLY A 779 -38.67 -13.18 -2.26
N ILE A 780 -38.08 -14.10 -3.05
CA ILE A 780 -36.63 -14.27 -3.07
C ILE A 780 -35.99 -13.02 -3.69
N ASP A 781 -35.08 -12.41 -2.95
CA ASP A 781 -34.30 -11.26 -3.40
C ASP A 781 -32.97 -11.18 -2.65
N SER A 782 -31.99 -10.46 -3.19
CA SER A 782 -30.70 -10.21 -2.55
C SER A 782 -30.06 -8.96 -3.14
N THR A 783 -29.26 -8.28 -2.31
CA THR A 783 -28.56 -7.04 -2.70
C THR A 783 -27.16 -7.31 -3.25
N GLY A 784 -26.73 -8.58 -3.28
CA GLY A 784 -25.42 -9.00 -3.77
C GLY A 784 -24.86 -10.22 -3.05
N TRP A 785 -23.77 -10.77 -3.61
CA TRP A 785 -22.96 -11.82 -2.99
C TRP A 785 -21.67 -11.23 -2.41
#